data_AF-A0A4U5WQW6-F1
#
_entry.id   AF-A0A4U5WQW6-F1
#
_cell.length_a   1.000
_cell.length_b   1.000
_cell.length_c   1.000
_cell.angle_alpha   90.00
_cell.angle_beta   90.00
_cell.angle_gamma   90.00
#
_symmetry.space_group_name_H-M   'P 1'
#
loop_
_entity.id
_entity.type
_entity.pdbx_description
1 polymer ?
#
loop_
_entity_poly.entity_id
_entity_poly.type
_entity_poly.pdbx_seq_one_letter_code
_entity_poly.pdbx_strand_id
1 'polypeptide(L)'
;MTAAVPPPDAALVRVRDLAGRPRGAGFVADHHGTVVTSHEAVDGLPRLVLLTADERSVEVTADAVTPLPELDLALIRIQGLEVPPLPVTARDRVDAGTYVRLLAGCWREARVLASASVTYTATDRVHVVEDVLELAIGTAGRDALRLGGGAAGGPVLDARTGAVVAVVGTALRSGHNETGFAVPLRPATGPLADLLARNAATVPAYGADLGLAGVLELTATALGSDGPPGTLPGHPAGAPDLVERPAVREALAAFLAGDTPVLALVGRPGSGRTTELAALAARRALGAEPAPTLWLRGADLDPGDTSLADAARRALARAARVVAASHGTTPADLGDLDPDRLARLATASGRPLLLVLDGPEEMPPDPAHRPTAWTRATARWLEGAGARLVLGCGPEYWEGVGTEFPQEMLHGGARRPAPHVPLPDLTPEEAARAHTVHGIPDGALSGADARHPLTLRLLSEVLSALPGGSGPPGPLDRDDVFAAHLDLLCLRVAVRLAAENGLRGTAVRRLAARVAGQVHEAARRSLGPGQGALDRETFEAVFPWGPAPARLGGGTGWASAVLTEGLLVPAGSGYRFAHQDLADWIQGMHLDLDGALHALVHRPRVQDDGGPGPDQVPVPHHRIGPVVEALLHLARQHGTGALAERLRDLVHATDADPGGWWAPRLLDRTLRRVPDATPYTDVLRLLADRTAAARGRGGGVGGGGSTGELVGLVDTAGLGDGAGLADGADAADAVELPGEAEAVDAGDSVIATGSTDATGSADSVGSVDSIDLIGSTDVRPPSWPGEFGPAFWAGLPLSLETRLDLLRRLVLADPAPQDAGAPRYLDSVAALLATAPTAVAAQLTRWFDDERPLPATPHATVATAAQALLHTHRHRALDDLTEILVDCAHRRADELLAALAEEEPSALCRAVDRWAHDERPARRVAAVTYGLRAAPHAGTDADRDLLRYAALALLSRPADAALHGGALGLLVRDPRTRARHLPQAVEHFLTGDPQLPPSALLAALDTHPEPVLDTVRARLRHRDADPGRLLCDLIEATAATSAAPALVRRVVGVVRDALEQRPEAAGGIAAYVDRRLDRPEEVPDVRPVLRPLVTGLLDGGPERVRATLAAVLTAPGAPRSRPLRTELRAFLLTHESEPSVLSAALHAAAPQEGPHVRDLVRRIGLLLVRTPEGAARFDRGVVDLGRHVPGFAARMAAWLTEEPQEWAAVVGPGTRRMIENLAGVRVPA
;
A
#
# COMPACT_ATOMS: atom_id res chain seq x y z
N MET A 1 20.43 -7.24 41.85
CA MET A 1 21.03 -7.98 42.98
C MET A 1 21.53 -9.31 42.43
N THR A 2 22.75 -9.33 41.91
CA THR A 2 23.39 -10.51 41.34
C THR A 2 24.34 -11.06 42.39
N ALA A 3 23.93 -12.16 43.02
CA ALA A 3 24.77 -12.88 43.98
C ALA A 3 25.90 -13.56 43.21
N ALA A 4 27.14 -13.35 43.65
CA ALA A 4 28.29 -14.15 43.25
C ALA A 4 27.95 -15.64 43.36
N VAL A 5 28.53 -16.49 42.51
CA VAL A 5 28.42 -17.96 42.64
C VAL A 5 28.66 -18.31 44.11
N PRO A 6 27.64 -18.86 44.81
CA PRO A 6 27.76 -19.14 46.23
C PRO A 6 28.95 -20.09 46.44
N PRO A 7 29.71 -19.94 47.54
CA PRO A 7 30.64 -21.00 47.90
C PRO A 7 29.85 -22.31 47.94
N PRO A 8 30.34 -23.42 47.38
CA PRO A 8 29.53 -24.61 47.16
C PRO A 8 28.98 -25.21 48.47
N ASP A 9 29.51 -24.80 49.63
CA ASP A 9 28.95 -25.05 50.96
C ASP A 9 27.57 -24.41 51.18
N ALA A 10 27.33 -23.20 50.69
CA ALA A 10 26.07 -22.46 50.88
C ALA A 10 24.91 -23.06 50.07
N ALA A 11 25.20 -23.84 49.02
CA ALA A 11 24.22 -24.53 48.19
C ALA A 11 23.89 -25.96 48.67
N LEU A 12 24.61 -26.45 49.69
CA LEU A 12 24.54 -27.83 50.16
C LEU A 12 23.39 -28.03 51.16
N VAL A 13 22.67 -29.13 51.00
CA VAL A 13 21.58 -29.53 51.88
C VAL A 13 21.92 -30.90 52.46
N ARG A 14 21.93 -31.04 53.79
CA ARG A 14 22.11 -32.33 54.46
C ARG A 14 20.77 -33.02 54.64
N VAL A 15 20.70 -34.30 54.31
CA VAL A 15 19.51 -35.14 54.47
C VAL A 15 19.68 -35.96 55.74
N ARG A 16 18.72 -35.86 56.67
CA ARG A 16 18.67 -36.61 57.92
C ARG A 16 17.36 -37.36 58.08
N ASP A 17 17.38 -38.45 58.85
CA ASP A 17 16.15 -39.07 59.34
C ASP A 17 15.57 -38.28 60.54
N LEU A 18 14.36 -38.64 60.98
CA LEU A 18 13.72 -38.02 62.15
C LEU A 18 14.48 -38.25 63.46
N ALA A 19 15.37 -39.24 63.52
CA ALA A 19 16.26 -39.47 64.67
C ALA A 19 17.54 -38.62 64.61
N GLY A 20 17.66 -37.75 63.60
CA GLY A 20 18.81 -36.86 63.39
C GLY A 20 20.04 -37.56 62.80
N ARG A 21 19.93 -38.81 62.36
CA ARG A 21 21.07 -39.54 61.77
C ARG A 21 21.30 -39.03 60.34
N PRO A 22 22.57 -38.83 59.93
CA PRO A 22 22.89 -38.43 58.57
C PRO A 22 22.52 -39.55 57.60
N ARG A 23 21.72 -39.21 56.59
CA ARG A 23 21.33 -40.11 55.50
C ARG A 23 22.10 -39.81 54.22
N GLY A 24 22.41 -38.54 53.99
CA GLY A 24 23.16 -38.09 52.84
C GLY A 24 23.25 -36.58 52.75
N ALA A 25 23.57 -36.11 51.57
CA ALA A 25 23.58 -34.72 51.15
C ALA A 25 22.79 -34.56 49.84
N GLY A 26 22.57 -33.32 49.46
CA GLY A 26 21.93 -32.92 48.23
C GLY A 26 22.26 -31.46 47.95
N PHE A 27 21.74 -30.95 46.85
CA PHE A 27 21.92 -29.55 46.47
C PHE A 27 20.66 -29.01 45.80
N VAL A 28 20.43 -27.71 45.90
CA VAL A 28 19.32 -27.06 45.20
C VAL A 28 19.69 -26.91 43.72
N ALA A 29 18.80 -27.36 42.83
CA ALA A 29 19.03 -27.38 41.38
C ALA A 29 18.19 -26.35 40.61
N ASP A 30 17.17 -25.73 41.19
CA ASP A 30 16.43 -24.64 40.56
C ASP A 30 15.94 -23.61 41.58
N HIS A 31 15.58 -22.41 41.10
CA HIS A 31 15.04 -21.33 41.96
C HIS A 31 13.67 -21.66 42.57
N HIS A 32 13.06 -22.77 42.15
CA HIS A 32 11.85 -23.27 42.75
C HIS A 32 12.10 -24.16 43.98
N GLY A 33 13.37 -24.34 44.39
CA GLY A 33 13.75 -25.10 45.59
C GLY A 33 13.72 -26.61 45.40
N THR A 34 13.93 -27.11 44.17
CA THR A 34 14.09 -28.55 43.93
C THR A 34 15.47 -29.00 44.39
N VAL A 35 15.54 -29.90 45.36
CA VAL A 35 16.78 -30.52 45.84
C VAL A 35 17.01 -31.83 45.10
N VAL A 36 18.20 -32.02 44.55
CA VAL A 36 18.65 -33.30 43.98
C VAL A 36 19.50 -34.02 45.01
N THR A 37 19.22 -35.31 45.21
CA THR A 37 19.96 -36.22 46.08
C THR A 37 19.95 -37.64 45.49
N SER A 38 20.60 -38.60 46.14
CA SER A 38 20.54 -40.01 45.73
C SER A 38 19.25 -40.65 46.22
N HIS A 39 18.78 -41.69 45.53
CA HIS A 39 17.64 -42.47 46.01
C HIS A 39 17.98 -43.13 47.35
N GLU A 40 19.23 -43.61 47.51
CA GLU A 40 19.76 -44.15 48.77
C GLU A 40 19.50 -43.24 50.00
N ALA A 41 19.59 -41.91 49.83
CA ALA A 41 19.42 -40.97 50.94
C ALA A 41 17.98 -40.89 51.45
N VAL A 42 16.99 -41.20 50.60
CA VAL A 42 15.55 -41.09 50.91
C VAL A 42 14.85 -42.45 51.03
N ASP A 43 15.47 -43.51 50.52
CA ASP A 43 14.89 -44.84 50.42
C ASP A 43 14.40 -45.37 51.79
N GLY A 44 13.17 -45.89 51.80
CA GLY A 44 12.52 -46.45 52.98
C GLY A 44 12.09 -45.44 54.07
N LEU A 45 12.22 -44.13 53.86
CA LEU A 45 11.86 -43.11 54.86
C LEU A 45 10.45 -42.53 54.62
N PRO A 46 9.55 -42.57 55.62
CA PRO A 46 8.23 -41.92 55.50
C PRO A 46 8.32 -40.39 55.62
N ARG A 47 9.35 -39.88 56.32
CA ARG A 47 9.69 -38.47 56.51
C ARG A 47 11.19 -38.29 56.66
N LEU A 48 11.70 -37.14 56.23
CA LEU A 48 13.10 -36.75 56.32
C LEU A 48 13.23 -35.27 56.71
N VAL A 49 14.41 -34.87 57.19
CA VAL A 49 14.73 -33.50 57.55
C VAL A 49 15.85 -32.99 56.65
N LEU A 50 15.60 -31.89 55.96
CA LEU A 50 16.60 -31.16 55.19
C LEU A 50 17.22 -30.08 56.06
N LEU A 51 18.56 -30.00 56.10
CA LEU A 51 19.32 -29.03 56.88
C LEU A 51 20.25 -28.23 55.96
N THR A 52 20.10 -26.91 55.91
CA THR A 52 20.97 -26.02 55.12
C THR A 52 22.27 -25.70 55.87
N ALA A 53 23.24 -25.08 55.17
CA ALA A 53 24.49 -24.62 55.79
C ALA A 53 24.28 -23.58 56.91
N ASP A 54 23.19 -22.80 56.85
CA ASP A 54 22.77 -21.86 57.88
C ASP A 54 22.03 -22.53 59.06
N GLU A 55 22.11 -23.87 59.16
CA GLU A 55 21.44 -24.69 60.17
C GLU A 55 19.89 -24.54 60.19
N ARG A 56 19.29 -24.14 59.05
CA ARG A 56 17.82 -24.11 58.91
C ARG A 56 17.34 -25.51 58.59
N SER A 57 16.39 -26.01 59.38
CA SER A 57 15.81 -27.36 59.22
C SER A 57 14.39 -27.30 58.67
N VAL A 58 14.09 -28.10 57.65
CA VAL A 58 12.74 -28.26 57.10
C VAL A 58 12.37 -29.74 57.07
N GLU A 59 11.23 -30.09 57.66
CA GLU A 59 10.68 -31.45 57.61
C GLU A 59 9.97 -31.68 56.26
N VAL A 60 10.22 -32.84 55.66
CA VAL A 60 9.73 -33.24 54.34
C VAL A 60 9.04 -34.59 54.44
N THR A 61 7.84 -34.66 53.89
CA THR A 61 7.04 -35.87 53.77
C THR A 61 7.24 -36.53 52.41
N ALA A 62 6.93 -37.83 52.30
CA ALA A 62 7.17 -38.61 51.09
C ALA A 62 6.46 -38.08 49.81
N ASP A 63 5.37 -37.33 49.93
CA ASP A 63 4.64 -36.70 48.82
C ASP A 63 5.41 -35.56 48.14
N ALA A 64 6.39 -34.97 48.82
CA ALA A 64 7.29 -33.97 48.26
C ALA A 64 8.52 -34.58 47.58
N VAL A 65 8.66 -35.91 47.61
CA VAL A 65 9.80 -36.65 47.05
C VAL A 65 9.35 -37.39 45.79
N THR A 66 10.03 -37.13 44.68
CA THR A 66 9.93 -37.92 43.45
C THR A 66 11.12 -38.88 43.38
N PRO A 67 10.94 -40.16 43.75
CA PRO A 67 12.01 -41.15 43.69
C PRO A 67 12.27 -41.60 42.25
N LEU A 68 13.55 -41.75 41.88
CA LEU A 68 14.03 -42.25 40.59
C LEU A 68 15.03 -43.40 40.85
N PRO A 69 14.58 -44.54 41.40
CA PRO A 69 15.46 -45.63 41.86
C PRO A 69 16.26 -46.26 40.73
N GLU A 70 15.74 -46.29 39.50
CA GLU A 70 16.45 -46.74 38.30
C GLU A 70 17.68 -45.89 37.94
N LEU A 71 17.80 -44.68 38.50
CA LEU A 71 18.96 -43.81 38.37
C LEU A 71 19.74 -43.67 39.69
N ASP A 72 19.30 -44.29 40.81
CA ASP A 72 19.75 -43.94 42.17
C ASP A 72 19.65 -42.42 42.46
N LEU A 73 18.59 -41.77 41.99
CA LEU A 73 18.33 -40.33 42.21
C LEU A 73 16.98 -40.11 42.92
N ALA A 74 16.85 -38.96 43.58
CA ALA A 74 15.57 -38.47 44.07
C ALA A 74 15.51 -36.94 43.96
N LEU A 75 14.33 -36.43 43.61
CA LEU A 75 14.04 -35.00 43.52
C LEU A 75 13.10 -34.61 44.68
N ILE A 76 13.49 -33.62 45.48
CA ILE A 76 12.68 -33.17 46.61
C ILE A 76 12.22 -31.74 46.34
N ARG A 77 10.90 -31.52 46.24
CA ARG A 77 10.33 -30.19 45.96
C ARG A 77 9.96 -29.49 47.25
N ILE A 78 10.64 -28.39 47.57
CA ILE A 78 10.32 -27.63 48.79
C ILE A 78 10.50 -26.12 48.63
N GLN A 79 9.63 -25.34 49.27
CA GLN A 79 9.73 -23.88 49.34
C GLN A 79 10.39 -23.45 50.65
N GLY A 80 11.09 -22.32 50.65
CA GLY A 80 11.59 -21.68 51.88
C GLY A 80 12.97 -22.13 52.40
N LEU A 81 13.74 -22.89 51.61
CA LEU A 81 15.15 -23.19 51.96
C LEU A 81 16.06 -21.95 51.83
N GLU A 82 15.71 -20.98 50.97
CA GLU A 82 16.52 -19.78 50.64
C GLU A 82 17.98 -20.08 50.29
N VAL A 83 18.21 -21.25 49.68
CA VAL A 83 19.53 -21.72 49.24
C VAL A 83 19.68 -21.44 47.73
N PRO A 84 20.78 -20.81 47.28
CA PRO A 84 21.02 -20.55 45.87
C PRO A 84 21.27 -21.86 45.10
N PRO A 85 20.69 -22.03 43.89
CA PRO A 85 20.86 -23.26 43.12
C PRO A 85 22.25 -23.39 42.50
N LEU A 86 22.71 -24.62 42.30
CA LEU A 86 23.94 -24.93 41.57
C LEU A 86 23.67 -25.15 40.08
N PRO A 87 24.57 -24.69 39.19
CA PRO A 87 24.50 -25.04 37.78
C PRO A 87 24.70 -26.54 37.58
N VAL A 88 23.90 -27.17 36.74
CA VAL A 88 24.04 -28.58 36.35
C VAL A 88 24.66 -28.65 34.95
N THR A 89 25.49 -29.66 34.72
CA THR A 89 26.15 -29.89 33.43
C THR A 89 25.15 -29.90 32.27
N ALA A 90 25.49 -29.19 31.19
CA ALA A 90 24.78 -29.27 29.91
C ALA A 90 25.37 -30.36 29.00
N ARG A 91 26.48 -31.00 29.41
CA ARG A 91 27.17 -32.04 28.64
C ARG A 91 26.47 -33.39 28.76
N ASP A 92 26.35 -34.09 27.63
CA ASP A 92 25.84 -35.47 27.59
C ASP A 92 26.79 -36.49 28.22
N ARG A 93 28.10 -36.19 28.23
CA ARG A 93 29.16 -37.07 28.74
C ARG A 93 30.25 -36.28 29.46
N VAL A 94 30.87 -36.94 30.43
CA VAL A 94 32.03 -36.45 31.16
C VAL A 94 33.22 -37.34 30.79
N ASP A 95 34.25 -36.74 30.19
CA ASP A 95 35.37 -37.49 29.67
C ASP A 95 36.24 -38.08 30.79
N ALA A 96 36.79 -39.27 30.52
CA ALA A 96 37.83 -39.85 31.36
C ALA A 96 39.01 -38.88 31.48
N GLY A 97 39.50 -38.72 32.70
CA GLY A 97 40.56 -37.81 33.05
C GLY A 97 40.11 -36.44 33.54
N THR A 98 38.81 -36.12 33.48
CA THR A 98 38.23 -34.87 34.03
C THR A 98 38.46 -34.77 35.53
N TYR A 99 38.90 -33.60 36.00
CA TYR A 99 39.02 -33.30 37.43
C TYR A 99 37.69 -32.79 37.98
N VAL A 100 37.28 -33.37 39.09
CA VAL A 100 36.01 -33.05 39.77
C VAL A 100 36.26 -32.78 41.25
N ARG A 101 35.36 -32.04 41.89
CA ARG A 101 35.35 -31.77 43.33
C ARG A 101 34.07 -32.31 43.95
N LEU A 102 34.19 -33.03 45.05
CA LEU A 102 33.04 -33.57 45.78
C LEU A 102 33.23 -33.50 47.29
N LEU A 103 32.12 -33.56 48.02
CA LEU A 103 32.12 -33.59 49.47
C LEU A 103 32.31 -35.03 49.99
N ALA A 104 33.53 -35.33 50.43
CA ALA A 104 33.90 -36.61 51.04
C ALA A 104 34.55 -36.33 52.40
N GLY A 105 33.70 -35.98 53.39
CA GLY A 105 34.08 -35.43 54.70
C GLY A 105 34.50 -33.96 54.65
N CYS A 106 35.33 -33.59 53.68
CA CYS A 106 35.63 -32.23 53.25
C CYS A 106 35.62 -32.17 51.71
N TRP A 107 35.69 -30.96 51.15
CA TRP A 107 35.86 -30.81 49.70
C TRP A 107 37.18 -31.44 49.25
N ARG A 108 37.10 -32.39 48.33
CA ARG A 108 38.25 -33.10 47.77
C ARG A 108 38.18 -33.10 46.26
N GLU A 109 39.35 -33.03 45.63
CA GLU A 109 39.50 -33.24 44.20
C GLU A 109 39.62 -34.75 43.92
N ALA A 110 38.96 -35.20 42.86
CA ALA A 110 39.01 -36.56 42.34
C ALA A 110 39.11 -36.52 40.82
N ARG A 111 39.46 -37.65 40.20
CA ARG A 111 39.57 -37.77 38.75
C ARG A 111 38.62 -38.83 38.23
N VAL A 112 37.88 -38.51 37.17
CA VAL A 112 37.01 -39.47 36.47
C VAL A 112 37.89 -40.48 35.74
N LEU A 113 37.70 -41.78 35.98
CA LEU A 113 38.48 -42.86 35.38
C LEU A 113 37.82 -43.40 34.11
N ALA A 114 36.55 -43.77 34.23
CA ALA A 114 35.73 -44.36 33.17
C ALA A 114 34.25 -44.25 33.54
N SER A 115 33.37 -44.65 32.62
CA SER A 115 31.97 -44.93 32.90
C SER A 115 31.78 -46.45 33.05
N ALA A 116 30.97 -46.87 34.02
CA ALA A 116 30.74 -48.28 34.33
C ALA A 116 29.24 -48.58 34.57
N SER A 117 28.83 -49.81 34.28
CA SER A 117 27.53 -50.35 34.71
C SER A 117 27.67 -50.88 36.14
N VAL A 118 26.80 -50.44 37.04
CA VAL A 118 26.83 -50.78 38.46
C VAL A 118 25.46 -51.26 38.94
N THR A 119 25.47 -52.07 40.00
CA THR A 119 24.26 -52.57 40.64
C THR A 119 23.90 -51.70 41.85
N TYR A 120 22.68 -51.21 41.90
CA TYR A 120 22.08 -50.51 43.03
C TYR A 120 20.98 -51.38 43.67
N THR A 121 21.03 -51.58 44.97
CA THR A 121 20.01 -52.36 45.71
C THR A 121 19.13 -51.41 46.50
N ALA A 122 17.95 -51.10 45.97
CA ALA A 122 16.91 -50.34 46.66
C ALA A 122 16.04 -51.27 47.52
N THR A 123 15.21 -50.67 48.38
CA THR A 123 14.29 -51.41 49.26
C THR A 123 13.26 -52.24 48.49
N ASP A 124 12.88 -51.83 47.28
CA ASP A 124 11.92 -52.54 46.43
C ASP A 124 12.57 -53.68 45.62
N ARG A 125 13.65 -53.39 44.88
CA ARG A 125 14.37 -54.36 44.04
C ARG A 125 15.79 -53.90 43.70
N VAL A 126 16.48 -54.74 42.92
CA VAL A 126 17.81 -54.45 42.38
C VAL A 126 17.68 -53.75 41.03
N HIS A 127 18.41 -52.65 40.86
CA HIS A 127 18.51 -51.85 39.64
C HIS A 127 19.93 -51.93 39.06
N VAL A 128 20.02 -51.96 37.73
CA VAL A 128 21.29 -51.77 37.02
C VAL A 128 21.33 -50.31 36.55
N VAL A 129 22.33 -49.57 37.01
CA VAL A 129 22.54 -48.17 36.65
C VAL A 129 23.72 -48.11 35.69
N GLU A 130 23.43 -47.71 34.46
CA GLU A 130 24.42 -47.60 33.39
C GLU A 130 25.19 -46.29 33.47
N ASP A 131 26.36 -46.24 32.82
CA ASP A 131 27.14 -45.03 32.59
C ASP A 131 27.58 -44.25 33.85
N VAL A 132 27.65 -44.92 35.00
CA VAL A 132 28.06 -44.32 36.28
C VAL A 132 29.54 -43.96 36.24
N LEU A 133 29.89 -42.78 36.74
CA LEU A 133 31.27 -42.29 36.76
C LEU A 133 32.07 -42.98 37.86
N GLU A 134 33.17 -43.62 37.48
CA GLU A 134 34.15 -44.18 38.41
C GLU A 134 35.16 -43.09 38.79
N LEU A 135 35.33 -42.86 40.10
CA LEU A 135 36.14 -41.78 40.65
C LEU A 135 37.41 -42.31 41.33
N ALA A 136 38.56 -41.83 40.87
CA ALA A 136 39.82 -41.95 41.60
C ALA A 136 39.90 -40.84 42.65
N ILE A 137 39.82 -41.25 43.91
CA ILE A 137 39.95 -40.37 45.08
C ILE A 137 40.94 -41.00 46.07
N GLY A 138 41.71 -40.17 46.77
CA GLY A 138 42.67 -40.65 47.77
C GLY A 138 42.00 -41.50 48.87
N THR A 139 42.78 -42.30 49.59
CA THR A 139 42.30 -43.27 50.60
C THR A 139 41.33 -42.69 51.61
N ALA A 140 41.63 -41.53 52.19
CA ALA A 140 40.75 -40.83 53.13
C ALA A 140 39.40 -40.41 52.50
N GLY A 141 39.40 -40.06 51.21
CA GLY A 141 38.17 -39.78 50.47
C GLY A 141 37.38 -41.06 50.19
N ARG A 142 38.04 -42.14 49.78
CA ARG A 142 37.41 -43.45 49.59
C ARG A 142 36.73 -43.96 50.87
N ASP A 143 37.37 -43.75 52.03
CA ASP A 143 36.77 -44.11 53.32
C ASP A 143 35.53 -43.28 53.66
N ALA A 144 35.51 -42.00 53.28
CA ALA A 144 34.35 -41.12 53.45
C ALA A 144 33.19 -41.45 52.47
N LEU A 145 33.46 -42.15 51.37
CA LEU A 145 32.46 -42.61 50.40
C LEU A 145 31.86 -43.99 50.74
N ARG A 146 32.16 -44.56 51.91
CA ARG A 146 31.53 -45.80 52.36
C ARG A 146 30.05 -45.58 52.68
N LEU A 147 29.25 -46.62 52.46
CA LEU A 147 27.82 -46.67 52.79
C LEU A 147 27.56 -46.15 54.22
N GLY A 148 26.65 -45.19 54.36
CA GLY A 148 26.32 -44.55 55.65
C GLY A 148 27.31 -43.47 56.12
N GLY A 149 28.32 -43.11 55.31
CA GLY A 149 29.28 -42.03 55.59
C GLY A 149 28.74 -40.61 55.40
N GLY A 150 27.48 -40.46 54.98
CA GLY A 150 26.80 -39.17 54.79
C GLY A 150 27.13 -38.43 53.49
N ALA A 151 27.97 -39.00 52.62
CA ALA A 151 28.32 -38.43 51.31
C ALA A 151 27.31 -38.76 50.19
N ALA A 152 26.45 -39.75 50.39
CA ALA A 152 25.42 -40.17 49.42
C ALA A 152 24.54 -38.98 49.01
N GLY A 153 24.30 -38.80 47.72
CA GLY A 153 23.50 -37.71 47.18
C GLY A 153 24.22 -36.37 47.06
N GLY A 154 25.47 -36.27 47.53
CA GLY A 154 26.28 -35.05 47.40
C GLY A 154 26.62 -34.71 45.95
N PRO A 155 26.73 -33.41 45.59
CA PRO A 155 27.11 -33.01 44.24
C PRO A 155 28.58 -33.31 43.93
N VAL A 156 28.83 -33.77 42.71
CA VAL A 156 30.16 -33.85 42.08
C VAL A 156 30.27 -32.70 41.10
N LEU A 157 31.14 -31.73 41.39
CA LEU A 157 31.33 -30.51 40.60
C LEU A 157 32.51 -30.69 39.64
N ASP A 158 32.40 -30.19 38.42
CA ASP A 158 33.56 -30.00 37.56
C ASP A 158 34.53 -28.99 38.21
N ALA A 159 35.81 -29.34 38.33
CA ALA A 159 36.77 -28.51 39.04
C ALA A 159 37.02 -27.15 38.36
N ARG A 160 36.75 -27.04 37.05
CA ARG A 160 36.96 -25.84 36.26
C ARG A 160 35.69 -25.00 36.13
N THR A 161 34.55 -25.62 35.79
CA THR A 161 33.30 -24.86 35.53
C THR A 161 32.44 -24.68 36.79
N GLY A 162 32.65 -25.52 37.82
CA GLY A 162 31.81 -25.53 39.02
C GLY A 162 30.41 -26.12 38.81
N ALA A 163 30.09 -26.61 37.61
CA ALA A 163 28.81 -27.26 37.32
C ALA A 163 28.75 -28.66 37.94
N VAL A 164 27.58 -29.05 38.44
CA VAL A 164 27.32 -30.40 38.93
C VAL A 164 27.26 -31.36 37.75
N VAL A 165 28.23 -32.27 37.67
CA VAL A 165 28.31 -33.28 36.61
C VAL A 165 27.69 -34.61 37.01
N ALA A 166 27.64 -34.90 38.31
CA ALA A 166 27.13 -36.15 38.85
C ALA A 166 26.71 -36.04 40.32
N VAL A 167 26.05 -37.07 40.84
CA VAL A 167 25.61 -37.22 42.23
C VAL A 167 26.26 -38.45 42.83
N VAL A 168 26.87 -38.31 44.01
CA VAL A 168 27.58 -39.42 44.67
C VAL A 168 26.61 -40.54 45.05
N GLY A 169 26.91 -41.78 44.67
CA GLY A 169 26.17 -42.98 45.09
C GLY A 169 27.07 -43.92 45.88
N THR A 170 26.75 -44.16 47.17
CA THR A 170 27.61 -44.98 48.05
C THR A 170 27.14 -46.43 48.17
N ALA A 171 25.90 -46.70 47.78
CA ALA A 171 25.32 -48.03 47.66
C ALA A 171 25.62 -48.74 46.32
N LEU A 172 26.24 -48.04 45.37
CA LEU A 172 26.56 -48.56 44.04
C LEU A 172 27.70 -49.60 44.09
N ARG A 173 27.53 -50.72 43.38
CA ARG A 173 28.50 -51.83 43.36
C ARG A 173 28.88 -52.23 41.95
N SER A 174 30.17 -52.31 41.66
CA SER A 174 30.72 -53.03 40.50
C SER A 174 31.50 -54.26 41.00
N GLY A 175 31.83 -55.20 40.11
CA GLY A 175 32.59 -56.42 40.47
C GLY A 175 33.96 -56.17 41.15
N HIS A 176 34.47 -54.92 41.13
CA HIS A 176 35.70 -54.49 41.80
C HIS A 176 35.37 -53.42 42.86
N ASN A 177 35.48 -53.78 44.14
CA ASN A 177 34.88 -53.05 45.28
C ASN A 177 35.78 -51.90 45.83
N GLU A 178 36.58 -51.27 44.96
CA GLU A 178 37.73 -50.44 45.37
C GLU A 178 37.63 -48.93 45.03
N THR A 179 36.58 -48.48 44.34
CA THR A 179 36.46 -47.11 43.81
C THR A 179 35.15 -46.41 44.23
N GLY A 180 35.13 -45.07 44.15
CA GLY A 180 33.93 -44.27 44.42
C GLY A 180 33.10 -44.09 43.15
N PHE A 181 31.77 -44.07 43.27
CA PHE A 181 30.86 -43.96 42.13
C PHE A 181 29.97 -42.72 42.21
N ALA A 182 29.66 -42.13 41.06
CA ALA A 182 28.73 -41.02 40.96
C ALA A 182 27.83 -41.14 39.72
N VAL A 183 26.53 -40.95 39.90
CA VAL A 183 25.52 -41.01 38.84
C VAL A 183 25.53 -39.69 38.06
N PRO A 184 25.82 -39.70 36.76
CA PRO A 184 25.81 -38.47 35.97
C PRO A 184 24.38 -37.90 35.82
N LEU A 185 24.26 -36.58 35.86
CA LEU A 185 22.98 -35.89 35.64
C LEU A 185 22.77 -35.66 34.14
N ARG A 186 22.14 -36.63 33.48
CA ARG A 186 21.91 -36.61 32.03
C ARG A 186 20.46 -36.31 31.66
N PRO A 187 20.21 -35.75 30.46
CA PRO A 187 18.87 -35.64 29.92
C PRO A 187 18.22 -37.03 29.80
N ALA A 188 17.21 -37.29 30.61
CA ALA A 188 16.38 -38.51 30.59
C ALA A 188 14.91 -38.09 30.52
N THR A 189 14.01 -38.90 29.95
CA THR A 189 12.59 -38.53 29.88
C THR A 189 11.97 -38.41 31.28
N GLY A 190 11.00 -37.50 31.43
CA GLY A 190 10.26 -37.32 32.68
C GLY A 190 10.84 -36.23 33.60
N PRO A 191 10.59 -36.31 34.92
CA PRO A 191 10.82 -35.19 35.86
C PRO A 191 12.25 -34.65 35.91
N LEU A 192 13.25 -35.50 35.64
CA LEU A 192 14.66 -35.09 35.58
C LEU A 192 14.94 -34.20 34.37
N ALA A 193 14.45 -34.52 33.16
CA ALA A 193 14.59 -33.63 32.00
C ALA A 193 13.96 -32.26 32.26
N ASP A 194 12.77 -32.22 32.86
CA ASP A 194 12.09 -30.96 33.15
C ASP A 194 12.92 -30.11 34.13
N LEU A 195 13.56 -30.73 35.13
CA LEU A 195 14.45 -30.05 36.06
C LEU A 195 15.72 -29.55 35.35
N LEU A 196 16.37 -30.37 34.54
CA LEU A 196 17.59 -30.00 33.82
C LEU A 196 17.33 -28.86 32.83
N ALA A 197 16.20 -28.90 32.11
CA ALA A 197 15.78 -27.82 31.22
C ALA A 197 15.52 -26.51 32.00
N ARG A 198 14.86 -26.58 33.17
CA ARG A 198 14.68 -25.42 34.06
C ARG A 198 15.99 -24.89 34.61
N ASN A 199 16.92 -25.76 35.04
CA ASN A 199 18.24 -25.36 35.51
C ASN A 199 19.00 -24.63 34.40
N ALA A 200 19.09 -25.24 33.21
CA ALA A 200 19.77 -24.65 32.05
C ALA A 200 19.16 -23.30 31.64
N ALA A 201 17.86 -23.07 31.84
CA ALA A 201 17.18 -21.83 31.51
C ALA A 201 17.27 -20.74 32.60
N THR A 202 17.61 -21.08 33.85
CA THR A 202 17.51 -20.14 34.98
C THR A 202 18.76 -20.03 35.87
N VAL A 203 19.70 -20.97 35.78
CA VAL A 203 20.92 -21.00 36.60
C VAL A 203 22.14 -20.84 35.67
N PRO A 204 22.85 -19.70 35.70
CA PRO A 204 23.97 -19.46 34.80
C PRO A 204 25.11 -20.46 34.99
N ALA A 205 25.59 -20.98 33.87
CA ALA A 205 26.73 -21.88 33.77
C ALA A 205 27.61 -21.42 32.60
N TYR A 206 28.92 -21.67 32.70
CA TYR A 206 29.93 -21.15 31.78
C TYR A 206 30.94 -22.22 31.36
N GLY A 207 31.82 -21.88 30.42
CA GLY A 207 32.85 -22.79 29.94
C GLY A 207 32.27 -23.89 29.04
N ALA A 208 32.65 -25.14 29.34
CA ALA A 208 32.10 -26.30 28.63
C ALA A 208 30.62 -26.52 28.95
N ASP A 209 30.14 -26.02 30.08
CA ASP A 209 28.75 -26.14 30.56
C ASP A 209 27.92 -24.89 30.27
N LEU A 210 28.34 -24.03 29.33
CA LEU A 210 27.54 -22.87 28.93
C LEU A 210 26.12 -23.33 28.59
N GLY A 211 25.14 -22.78 29.30
CA GLY A 211 23.70 -23.04 29.13
C GLY A 211 22.93 -21.76 28.79
N LEU A 212 21.63 -21.89 28.54
CA LEU A 212 20.76 -20.77 28.10
C LEU A 212 20.78 -19.61 29.11
N ALA A 213 20.79 -19.90 30.42
CA ALA A 213 20.87 -18.90 31.47
C ALA A 213 22.16 -18.06 31.40
N GLY A 214 23.31 -18.68 31.09
CA GLY A 214 24.56 -17.96 30.88
C GLY A 214 24.53 -17.08 29.63
N VAL A 215 23.87 -17.56 28.56
CA VAL A 215 23.63 -16.74 27.35
C VAL A 215 22.70 -15.57 27.66
N LEU A 216 21.63 -15.79 28.44
CA LEU A 216 20.72 -14.73 28.88
C LEU A 216 21.42 -13.69 29.75
N GLU A 217 22.28 -14.10 30.68
CA GLU A 217 23.07 -13.18 31.52
C GLU A 217 24.04 -12.33 30.66
N LEU A 218 24.77 -12.96 29.74
CA LEU A 218 25.67 -12.25 28.81
C LEU A 218 24.92 -11.26 27.92
N THR A 219 23.81 -11.68 27.31
CA THR A 219 23.03 -10.83 26.41
C THR A 219 22.28 -9.73 27.14
N ALA A 220 21.76 -9.98 28.34
CA ALA A 220 21.17 -8.93 29.18
C ALA A 220 22.22 -7.90 29.65
N THR A 221 23.43 -8.36 29.98
CA THR A 221 24.56 -7.49 30.33
C THR A 221 25.01 -6.63 29.14
N ALA A 222 25.07 -7.22 27.94
CA ALA A 222 25.32 -6.50 26.69
C ALA A 222 24.21 -5.46 26.42
N LEU A 223 22.94 -5.86 26.53
CA LEU A 223 21.79 -4.98 26.32
C LEU A 223 21.76 -3.80 27.30
N GLY A 224 22.10 -4.03 28.57
CA GLY A 224 22.19 -2.96 29.57
C GLY A 224 23.36 -1.99 29.35
N SER A 225 24.38 -2.41 28.59
CA SER A 225 25.57 -1.59 28.29
C SER A 225 25.45 -0.86 26.95
N ASP A 226 25.01 -1.55 25.91
CA ASP A 226 25.00 -1.09 24.51
C ASP A 226 23.61 -0.58 24.07
N GLY A 227 22.53 -0.97 24.77
CA GLY A 227 21.16 -0.55 24.47
C GLY A 227 20.82 0.85 25.00
N PRO A 228 19.70 1.44 24.55
CA PRO A 228 19.27 2.76 25.01
C PRO A 228 19.05 2.79 26.53
N PRO A 229 19.43 3.90 27.21
CA PRO A 229 19.11 4.12 28.61
C PRO A 229 17.64 3.83 28.94
N GLY A 230 17.38 3.10 30.02
CA GLY A 230 16.01 2.78 30.44
C GLY A 230 15.37 1.56 29.76
N THR A 231 16.06 0.89 28.83
CA THR A 231 15.57 -0.36 28.21
C THR A 231 15.35 -1.47 29.25
N LEU A 232 16.25 -1.58 30.23
CA LEU A 232 16.14 -2.50 31.36
C LEU A 232 15.88 -1.74 32.67
N PRO A 233 15.20 -2.37 33.65
CA PRO A 233 14.89 -1.74 34.94
C PRO A 233 16.16 -1.42 35.74
N GLY A 234 16.12 -0.36 36.55
CA GLY A 234 17.24 0.04 37.42
C GLY A 234 18.15 1.12 36.84
N HIS A 235 17.90 1.59 35.61
CA HIS A 235 18.57 2.77 35.06
C HIS A 235 17.94 4.06 35.63
N PRO A 236 18.73 5.08 36.03
CA PRO A 236 18.21 6.29 36.66
C PRO A 236 17.27 7.13 35.77
N ALA A 237 17.30 6.92 34.45
CA ALA A 237 16.44 7.62 33.50
C ALA A 237 14.98 7.10 33.44
N GLY A 238 14.63 6.04 34.17
CA GLY A 238 13.29 5.42 34.11
C GLY A 238 13.04 4.61 32.83
N ALA A 239 11.89 3.92 32.75
CA ALA A 239 11.46 3.26 31.52
C ALA A 239 11.01 4.33 30.50
N PRO A 240 11.23 4.13 29.18
CA PRO A 240 10.73 5.07 28.19
C PRO A 240 9.19 5.16 28.25
N ASP A 241 8.67 6.39 28.27
CA ASP A 241 7.24 6.67 28.09
C ASP A 241 6.83 6.27 26.67
N LEU A 242 6.48 4.99 26.50
CA LEU A 242 6.15 4.39 25.22
C LEU A 242 4.66 4.57 24.94
N VAL A 243 4.36 5.21 23.83
CA VAL A 243 3.03 5.17 23.21
C VAL A 243 2.95 3.86 22.42
N GLU A 244 2.12 2.93 22.86
CA GLU A 244 1.99 1.64 22.19
C GLU A 244 1.46 1.81 20.76
N ARG A 245 2.14 1.18 19.80
CA ARG A 245 1.77 1.14 18.37
C ARG A 245 1.35 -0.28 17.98
N PRO A 246 0.04 -0.61 18.02
CA PRO A 246 -0.43 -2.00 17.91
C PRO A 246 -0.01 -2.69 16.62
N ALA A 247 -0.11 -2.01 15.46
CA ALA A 247 0.25 -2.59 14.17
C ALA A 247 1.74 -2.97 14.08
N VAL A 248 2.62 -2.15 14.65
CA VAL A 248 4.07 -2.43 14.70
C VAL A 248 4.34 -3.58 15.66
N ARG A 249 3.70 -3.57 16.84
CA ARG A 249 3.81 -4.65 17.82
C ARG A 249 3.37 -6.00 17.24
N GLU A 250 2.26 -6.02 16.52
CA GLU A 250 1.72 -7.22 15.86
C GLU A 250 2.68 -7.72 14.78
N ALA A 251 3.22 -6.84 13.94
CA ALA A 251 4.19 -7.22 12.92
C ALA A 251 5.49 -7.81 13.52
N LEU A 252 6.02 -7.20 14.59
CA LEU A 252 7.18 -7.71 15.31
C LEU A 252 6.90 -9.07 15.97
N ALA A 253 5.70 -9.26 16.55
CA ALA A 253 5.30 -10.54 17.14
C ALA A 253 5.15 -11.62 16.06
N ALA A 254 4.56 -11.31 14.91
CA ALA A 254 4.44 -12.22 13.78
C ALA A 254 5.82 -12.64 13.23
N PHE A 255 6.77 -11.71 13.17
CA PHE A 255 8.16 -12.03 12.83
C PHE A 255 8.82 -12.98 13.82
N LEU A 256 8.69 -12.72 15.12
CA LEU A 256 9.26 -13.60 16.15
C LEU A 256 8.65 -14.99 16.14
N ALA A 257 7.38 -15.13 15.73
CA ALA A 257 6.69 -16.41 15.61
C ALA A 257 6.94 -17.13 14.27
N GLY A 258 7.35 -16.41 13.22
CA GLY A 258 7.62 -16.97 11.89
C GLY A 258 9.03 -17.54 11.73
N ASP A 259 9.37 -18.03 10.53
CA ASP A 259 10.65 -18.69 10.23
C ASP A 259 11.68 -17.78 9.50
N THR A 260 11.26 -16.58 9.11
CA THR A 260 12.14 -15.63 8.42
C THR A 260 13.15 -15.01 9.40
N PRO A 261 14.46 -15.00 9.09
CA PRO A 261 15.48 -14.51 10.00
C PRO A 261 15.64 -12.98 10.00
N VAL A 262 15.14 -12.24 9.00
CA VAL A 262 15.40 -10.79 8.87
C VAL A 262 14.09 -9.98 8.78
N LEU A 263 14.00 -8.93 9.60
CA LEU A 263 12.95 -7.91 9.50
C LEU A 263 13.56 -6.51 9.49
N ALA A 264 13.06 -5.65 8.61
CA ALA A 264 13.38 -4.22 8.63
C ALA A 264 12.20 -3.41 9.17
N LEU A 265 12.48 -2.60 10.19
CA LEU A 265 11.60 -1.57 10.73
C LEU A 265 12.06 -0.22 10.16
N VAL A 266 11.33 0.28 9.16
CA VAL A 266 11.78 1.40 8.33
C VAL A 266 11.00 2.65 8.66
N GLY A 267 11.69 3.70 9.07
CA GLY A 267 11.07 4.95 9.49
C GLY A 267 12.00 6.14 9.33
N ARG A 268 11.44 7.33 9.14
CA ARG A 268 12.23 8.56 9.04
C ARG A 268 12.93 8.87 10.37
N PRO A 269 14.00 9.68 10.37
CA PRO A 269 14.55 10.23 11.60
C PRO A 269 13.44 10.80 12.50
N GLY A 270 13.47 10.49 13.79
CA GLY A 270 12.45 10.96 14.74
C GLY A 270 11.12 10.18 14.78
N SER A 271 10.93 9.14 13.94
CA SER A 271 9.68 8.36 13.94
C SER A 271 9.52 7.34 15.09
N GLY A 272 10.52 7.23 15.97
CA GLY A 272 10.50 6.33 17.13
C GLY A 272 11.10 4.94 16.89
N ARG A 273 11.93 4.75 15.84
CA ARG A 273 12.60 3.45 15.53
C ARG A 273 13.30 2.84 16.74
N THR A 274 14.26 3.56 17.32
CA THR A 274 15.01 3.16 18.51
C THR A 274 14.08 2.85 19.69
N THR A 275 12.98 3.60 19.84
CA THR A 275 12.01 3.42 20.92
C THR A 275 11.24 2.09 20.78
N GLU A 276 10.78 1.76 19.57
CA GLU A 276 10.10 0.48 19.29
C GLU A 276 11.05 -0.72 19.45
N LEU A 277 12.30 -0.58 18.98
CA LEU A 277 13.33 -1.60 19.14
C LEU A 277 13.69 -1.82 20.62
N ALA A 278 13.82 -0.75 21.41
CA ALA A 278 14.08 -0.84 22.84
C ALA A 278 12.92 -1.54 23.56
N ALA A 279 11.68 -1.21 23.19
CA ALA A 279 10.50 -1.88 23.73
C ALA A 279 10.45 -3.38 23.36
N LEU A 280 10.87 -3.75 22.14
CA LEU A 280 11.00 -5.15 21.73
C LEU A 280 12.06 -5.89 22.57
N ALA A 281 13.24 -5.29 22.73
CA ALA A 281 14.33 -5.86 23.51
C ALA A 281 13.95 -6.02 25.00
N ALA A 282 13.31 -5.01 25.58
CA ALA A 282 12.82 -5.04 26.96
C ALA A 282 11.80 -6.16 27.18
N ARG A 283 10.81 -6.31 26.29
CA ARG A 283 9.81 -7.39 26.36
C ARG A 283 10.44 -8.77 26.27
N ARG A 284 11.46 -8.94 25.43
CA ARG A 284 12.18 -10.22 25.30
C ARG A 284 13.06 -10.53 26.51
N ALA A 285 13.66 -9.52 27.14
CA ALA A 285 14.51 -9.69 28.31
C ALA A 285 13.71 -9.93 29.60
N LEU A 286 12.54 -9.27 29.75
CA LEU A 286 11.76 -9.24 31.00
C LEU A 286 10.47 -10.06 30.94
N GLY A 287 10.18 -10.71 29.80
CA GLY A 287 8.98 -11.54 29.64
C GLY A 287 8.99 -12.79 30.53
N ALA A 288 7.86 -13.50 30.59
CA ALA A 288 7.73 -14.76 31.34
C ALA A 288 8.74 -15.82 30.87
N GLU A 289 9.13 -15.77 29.60
CA GLU A 289 10.18 -16.58 29.00
C GLU A 289 11.28 -15.68 28.40
N PRO A 290 12.31 -15.31 29.18
CA PRO A 290 13.39 -14.46 28.69
C PRO A 290 14.11 -15.10 27.50
N ALA A 291 14.40 -14.29 26.49
CA ALA A 291 15.05 -14.72 25.25
C ALA A 291 16.29 -13.87 24.92
N PRO A 292 17.41 -14.48 24.47
CA PRO A 292 18.65 -13.75 24.21
C PRO A 292 18.48 -12.66 23.16
N THR A 293 18.96 -11.46 23.47
CA THR A 293 18.87 -10.28 22.59
C THR A 293 20.15 -9.45 22.68
N LEU A 294 20.81 -9.18 21.57
CA LEU A 294 21.97 -8.29 21.47
C LEU A 294 21.58 -6.99 20.78
N TRP A 295 21.95 -5.87 21.38
CA TRP A 295 21.80 -4.55 20.78
C TRP A 295 23.11 -4.11 20.14
N LEU A 296 23.05 -3.78 18.85
CA LEU A 296 24.18 -3.26 18.07
C LEU A 296 23.76 -1.92 17.46
N ARG A 297 24.64 -0.92 17.53
CA ARG A 297 24.45 0.38 16.89
C ARG A 297 25.30 0.44 15.64
N GLY A 298 24.75 0.96 14.53
CA GLY A 298 25.51 1.13 13.29
C GLY A 298 26.77 1.96 13.49
N ALA A 299 26.68 3.02 14.30
CA ALA A 299 27.82 3.86 14.66
C ALA A 299 28.95 3.15 15.40
N ASP A 300 28.68 2.02 16.07
CA ASP A 300 29.68 1.26 16.83
C ASP A 300 30.31 0.11 16.02
N LEU A 301 29.92 -0.05 14.75
CA LEU A 301 30.57 -0.99 13.84
C LEU A 301 32.00 -0.51 13.55
N ASP A 302 32.89 -1.46 13.24
CA ASP A 302 34.31 -1.19 13.00
C ASP A 302 34.61 -1.25 11.49
N PRO A 303 35.51 -0.44 10.92
CA PRO A 303 35.80 -0.46 9.48
C PRO A 303 36.25 -1.83 8.95
N GLY A 304 36.86 -2.65 9.82
CA GLY A 304 37.32 -4.00 9.49
C GLY A 304 36.24 -5.10 9.53
N ASP A 305 34.99 -4.78 9.88
CA ASP A 305 33.92 -5.77 10.00
C ASP A 305 33.58 -6.42 8.67
N THR A 306 33.57 -7.76 8.65
CA THR A 306 33.19 -8.53 7.46
C THR A 306 31.71 -8.93 7.49
N SER A 307 31.11 -8.97 8.68
CA SER A 307 29.69 -9.23 8.92
C SER A 307 29.27 -8.76 10.32
N LEU A 308 27.98 -8.83 10.64
CA LEU A 308 27.49 -8.56 12.00
C LEU A 308 28.02 -9.53 13.07
N ALA A 309 28.55 -10.68 12.69
CA ALA A 309 29.17 -11.61 13.63
C ALA A 309 30.36 -10.98 14.38
N ASP A 310 31.14 -10.13 13.68
CA ASP A 310 32.31 -9.48 14.26
C ASP A 310 31.91 -8.45 15.34
N ALA A 311 30.86 -7.67 15.06
CA ALA A 311 30.27 -6.75 16.02
C ALA A 311 29.64 -7.47 17.22
N ALA A 312 28.91 -8.57 16.98
CA ALA A 312 28.34 -9.40 18.04
C ALA A 312 29.43 -10.00 18.94
N ARG A 313 30.55 -10.48 18.37
CA ARG A 313 31.69 -11.01 19.12
C ARG A 313 32.30 -9.95 20.04
N ARG A 314 32.46 -8.72 19.55
CA ARG A 314 32.97 -7.60 20.37
C ARG A 314 31.99 -7.19 21.48
N ALA A 315 30.69 -7.16 21.20
CA ALA A 315 29.67 -6.85 22.21
C ALA A 315 29.67 -7.91 23.33
N LEU A 316 29.72 -9.20 22.97
CA LEU A 316 29.82 -10.29 23.92
C LEU A 316 31.14 -10.25 24.72
N ALA A 317 32.26 -9.90 24.09
CA ALA A 317 33.54 -9.75 24.79
C ALA A 317 33.55 -8.57 25.81
N ARG A 318 32.74 -7.53 25.58
CA ARG A 318 32.51 -6.46 26.58
C ARG A 318 31.64 -6.97 27.72
N ALA A 319 30.52 -7.63 27.41
CA ALA A 319 29.63 -8.20 28.42
C ALA A 319 30.32 -9.26 29.29
N ALA A 320 31.14 -10.11 28.69
CA ALA A 320 31.93 -11.13 29.37
C ALA A 320 32.87 -10.53 30.44
N ARG A 321 33.42 -9.34 30.20
CA ARG A 321 34.25 -8.64 31.20
C ARG A 321 33.44 -8.21 32.42
N VAL A 322 32.22 -7.73 32.21
CA VAL A 322 31.31 -7.30 33.29
C VAL A 322 30.80 -8.51 34.08
N VAL A 323 30.42 -9.59 33.38
CA VAL A 323 29.99 -10.86 33.98
C VAL A 323 31.12 -11.49 34.79
N ALA A 324 32.32 -11.63 34.21
CA ALA A 324 33.47 -12.20 34.90
C ALA A 324 33.83 -11.41 36.18
N ALA A 325 33.81 -10.07 36.10
CA ALA A 325 34.02 -9.22 37.27
C ALA A 325 32.96 -9.43 38.36
N SER A 326 31.70 -9.66 37.98
CA SER A 326 30.60 -9.92 38.92
C SER A 326 30.72 -11.28 39.61
N HIS A 327 31.32 -12.26 38.94
CA HIS A 327 31.56 -13.61 39.46
C HIS A 327 32.95 -13.79 40.11
N GLY A 328 33.79 -12.75 40.13
CA GLY A 328 35.16 -12.83 40.68
C GLY A 328 36.10 -13.73 39.87
N THR A 329 35.82 -13.93 38.58
CA THR A 329 36.61 -14.77 37.65
C THR A 329 37.23 -13.92 36.55
N THR A 330 38.03 -14.54 35.67
CA THR A 330 38.53 -13.88 34.46
C THR A 330 37.63 -14.19 33.27
N PRO A 331 37.58 -13.32 32.23
CA PRO A 331 36.80 -13.59 31.03
C PRO A 331 37.19 -14.90 30.32
N ALA A 332 38.45 -15.33 30.45
CA ALA A 332 38.92 -16.60 29.88
C ALA A 332 38.28 -17.82 30.57
N ASP A 333 37.95 -17.71 31.86
CA ASP A 333 37.30 -18.79 32.63
C ASP A 333 35.87 -19.04 32.16
N LEU A 334 35.23 -18.05 31.53
CA LEU A 334 33.89 -18.20 30.94
C LEU A 334 33.88 -19.08 29.67
N GLY A 335 35.06 -19.38 29.11
CA GLY A 335 35.27 -20.26 27.96
C GLY A 335 34.99 -19.61 26.60
N ASP A 336 34.64 -20.44 25.62
CA ASP A 336 34.32 -20.00 24.26
C ASP A 336 32.95 -19.32 24.22
N LEU A 337 32.96 -18.02 23.95
CA LEU A 337 31.78 -17.16 23.85
C LEU A 337 31.57 -16.65 22.42
N ASP A 338 32.03 -17.39 21.41
CA ASP A 338 31.79 -17.01 20.02
C ASP A 338 30.26 -16.92 19.72
N PRO A 339 29.80 -15.87 19.03
CA PRO A 339 28.39 -15.67 18.69
C PRO A 339 27.72 -16.90 18.06
N ASP A 340 28.45 -17.68 17.25
CA ASP A 340 27.95 -18.88 16.59
C ASP A 340 27.48 -19.92 17.60
N ARG A 341 28.28 -20.13 18.66
CA ARG A 341 27.99 -21.10 19.72
C ARG A 341 26.77 -20.65 20.52
N LEU A 342 26.69 -19.37 20.87
CA LEU A 342 25.58 -18.81 21.64
C LEU A 342 24.27 -18.87 20.84
N ALA A 343 24.30 -18.51 19.55
CA ALA A 343 23.14 -18.57 18.67
C ALA A 343 22.61 -20.00 18.52
N ARG A 344 23.48 -20.97 18.23
CA ARG A 344 23.09 -22.39 18.11
C ARG A 344 22.49 -22.94 19.40
N LEU A 345 23.07 -22.60 20.56
CA LEU A 345 22.55 -23.01 21.86
C LEU A 345 21.18 -22.41 22.16
N ALA A 346 21.03 -21.10 21.90
CA ALA A 346 19.78 -20.38 22.08
C ALA A 346 18.66 -20.98 21.20
N THR A 347 18.97 -21.28 19.93
CA THR A 347 18.05 -21.92 18.98
C THR A 347 17.69 -23.36 19.38
N ALA A 348 18.66 -24.16 19.82
CA ALA A 348 18.40 -25.51 20.35
C ALA A 348 17.48 -25.50 21.59
N SER A 349 17.47 -24.38 22.33
CA SER A 349 16.58 -24.17 23.49
C SER A 349 15.22 -23.57 23.10
N GLY A 350 14.91 -23.44 21.81
CA GLY A 350 13.67 -22.84 21.30
C GLY A 350 13.58 -21.32 21.47
N ARG A 351 14.68 -20.65 21.82
CA ARG A 351 14.74 -19.20 22.09
C ARG A 351 15.85 -18.55 21.26
N PRO A 352 15.69 -18.41 19.93
CA PRO A 352 16.76 -17.97 19.04
C PRO A 352 17.30 -16.59 19.43
N LEU A 353 18.62 -16.42 19.27
CA LEU A 353 19.31 -15.16 19.48
C LEU A 353 18.78 -14.09 18.52
N LEU A 354 18.31 -12.98 19.07
CA LEU A 354 17.90 -11.81 18.29
C LEU A 354 19.01 -10.75 18.31
N LEU A 355 19.45 -10.31 17.14
CA LEU A 355 20.26 -9.12 16.94
C LEU A 355 19.34 -7.96 16.59
N VAL A 356 19.50 -6.85 17.31
CA VAL A 356 18.89 -5.57 16.98
C VAL A 356 19.99 -4.67 16.44
N LEU A 357 19.91 -4.27 15.17
CA LEU A 357 20.82 -3.31 14.56
C LEU A 357 20.11 -1.97 14.38
N ASP A 358 20.43 -1.01 15.24
CA ASP A 358 19.85 0.34 15.23
C ASP A 358 20.73 1.32 14.46
N GLY A 359 20.14 2.02 13.49
CA GLY A 359 20.81 3.03 12.66
C GLY A 359 22.02 2.51 11.88
N PRO A 360 21.93 1.40 11.11
CA PRO A 360 23.05 0.92 10.29
C PRO A 360 23.56 1.94 9.28
N GLU A 361 22.75 2.92 8.90
CA GLU A 361 23.18 4.05 8.08
C GLU A 361 24.31 4.89 8.70
N GLU A 362 24.49 4.83 10.03
CA GLU A 362 25.56 5.52 10.75
C GLU A 362 26.91 4.77 10.71
N MET A 363 27.02 3.66 9.96
CA MET A 363 28.23 2.83 9.94
C MET A 363 29.45 3.53 9.30
N PRO A 364 30.69 3.13 9.68
CA PRO A 364 31.90 3.67 9.08
C PRO A 364 31.98 3.44 7.54
N PRO A 365 32.79 4.23 6.83
CA PRO A 365 32.84 4.22 5.35
C PRO A 365 33.24 2.87 4.73
N ASP A 366 34.24 2.17 5.28
CA ASP A 366 34.77 0.93 4.67
C ASP A 366 33.73 -0.19 4.50
N PRO A 367 32.93 -0.57 5.52
CA PRO A 367 31.81 -1.49 5.34
C PRO A 367 30.68 -0.87 4.51
N ALA A 368 30.45 0.45 4.62
CA ALA A 368 29.47 1.17 3.79
C ALA A 368 29.82 1.15 2.29
N HIS A 369 31.09 0.99 1.93
CA HIS A 369 31.58 0.89 0.55
C HIS A 369 31.55 -0.53 -0.02
N ARG A 370 31.30 -1.54 0.81
CA ARG A 370 31.11 -2.95 0.39
C ARG A 370 29.77 -3.53 0.89
N PRO A 371 28.63 -2.83 0.70
CA PRO A 371 27.37 -3.17 1.34
C PRO A 371 26.88 -4.57 0.92
N THR A 372 27.04 -4.95 -0.34
CA THR A 372 26.66 -6.26 -0.87
C THR A 372 27.41 -7.41 -0.18
N ALA A 373 28.74 -7.33 -0.11
CA ALA A 373 29.57 -8.41 0.44
C ALA A 373 29.31 -8.58 1.94
N TRP A 374 29.26 -7.46 2.68
CA TRP A 374 28.98 -7.43 4.11
C TRP A 374 27.57 -7.95 4.44
N THR A 375 26.56 -7.55 3.66
CA THR A 375 25.16 -7.99 3.84
C THR A 375 25.00 -9.48 3.54
N ARG A 376 25.60 -9.99 2.46
CA ARG A 376 25.57 -11.42 2.13
C ARG A 376 26.34 -12.29 3.13
N ALA A 377 27.45 -11.80 3.68
CA ALA A 377 28.17 -12.49 4.75
C ALA A 377 27.32 -12.55 6.03
N THR A 378 26.66 -11.44 6.38
CA THR A 378 25.70 -11.38 7.49
C THR A 378 24.53 -12.34 7.29
N ALA A 379 23.93 -12.38 6.09
CA ALA A 379 22.84 -13.29 5.77
C ALA A 379 23.24 -14.78 5.95
N ARG A 380 24.39 -15.18 5.39
CA ARG A 380 24.92 -16.55 5.54
C ARG A 380 25.19 -16.93 6.99
N TRP A 381 25.70 -15.97 7.77
CA TRP A 381 25.93 -16.18 9.19
C TRP A 381 24.64 -16.38 9.98
N LEU A 382 23.63 -15.52 9.77
CA LEU A 382 22.32 -15.64 10.43
C LEU A 382 21.68 -17.02 10.16
N GLU A 383 21.71 -17.47 8.90
CA GLU A 383 21.18 -18.78 8.50
C GLU A 383 21.96 -19.94 9.14
N GLY A 384 23.29 -19.92 9.06
CA GLY A 384 24.13 -21.00 9.61
C GLY A 384 24.15 -21.06 11.15
N ALA A 385 23.98 -19.92 11.82
CA ALA A 385 23.94 -19.84 13.28
C ALA A 385 22.52 -20.01 13.86
N GLY A 386 21.48 -19.90 13.02
CA GLY A 386 20.08 -19.88 13.46
C GLY A 386 19.72 -18.61 14.23
N ALA A 387 20.38 -17.48 13.96
CA ALA A 387 20.14 -16.20 14.59
C ALA A 387 19.13 -15.35 13.79
N ARG A 388 18.46 -14.41 14.47
CA ARG A 388 17.49 -13.49 13.86
C ARG A 388 17.99 -12.06 13.94
N LEU A 389 17.58 -11.23 13.00
CA LEU A 389 17.98 -9.83 12.87
C LEU A 389 16.75 -8.93 12.70
N VAL A 390 16.66 -7.89 13.52
CA VAL A 390 15.78 -6.74 13.29
C VAL A 390 16.65 -5.51 13.03
N LEU A 391 16.40 -4.85 11.90
CA LEU A 391 17.08 -3.64 11.45
C LEU A 391 16.18 -2.43 11.66
N GLY A 392 16.63 -1.42 12.39
CA GLY A 392 15.97 -0.12 12.48
C GLY A 392 16.68 0.91 11.60
N CYS A 393 16.21 1.13 10.36
CA CYS A 393 16.91 1.98 9.39
C CYS A 393 16.00 3.02 8.73
N GLY A 394 16.64 4.05 8.15
CA GLY A 394 15.97 5.02 7.30
C GLY A 394 15.53 4.41 5.96
N PRO A 395 14.47 4.95 5.33
CA PRO A 395 13.98 4.43 4.04
C PRO A 395 15.03 4.49 2.93
N GLU A 396 15.89 5.50 2.94
CA GLU A 396 16.97 5.67 1.95
C GLU A 396 18.04 4.58 2.07
N TYR A 397 18.33 4.13 3.29
CA TYR A 397 19.26 3.03 3.53
C TYR A 397 18.65 1.68 3.14
N TRP A 398 17.38 1.45 3.51
CA TRP A 398 16.68 0.20 3.19
C TRP A 398 16.49 -0.01 1.69
N GLU A 399 16.25 1.05 0.94
CA GLU A 399 16.10 0.98 -0.52
C GLU A 399 17.31 0.34 -1.21
N GLY A 400 18.53 0.63 -0.73
CA GLY A 400 19.75 0.02 -1.24
C GLY A 400 20.03 -1.36 -0.63
N VAL A 401 20.03 -1.47 0.70
CA VAL A 401 20.47 -2.71 1.37
C VAL A 401 19.42 -3.82 1.34
N GLY A 402 18.13 -3.47 1.29
CA GLY A 402 17.04 -4.43 1.25
C GLY A 402 17.05 -5.33 0.00
N THR A 403 17.65 -4.87 -1.11
CA THR A 403 17.82 -5.69 -2.32
C THR A 403 19.00 -6.66 -2.24
N GLU A 404 19.92 -6.46 -1.30
CA GLU A 404 21.11 -7.30 -1.13
C GLU A 404 20.83 -8.57 -0.30
N PHE A 405 19.77 -8.56 0.52
CA PHE A 405 19.29 -9.74 1.24
C PHE A 405 18.53 -10.71 0.30
N PRO A 406 18.70 -12.03 0.45
CA PRO A 406 17.84 -13.01 -0.22
C PRO A 406 16.37 -12.80 0.16
N GLN A 407 15.46 -12.81 -0.82
CA GLN A 407 14.06 -12.47 -0.60
C GLN A 407 13.34 -13.47 0.32
N GLU A 408 13.77 -14.74 0.34
CA GLU A 408 13.19 -15.76 1.23
C GLU A 408 13.53 -15.52 2.71
N MET A 409 14.59 -14.76 3.00
CA MET A 409 14.99 -14.44 4.37
C MET A 409 14.20 -13.27 4.97
N LEU A 410 13.55 -12.47 4.13
CA LEU A 410 12.88 -11.23 4.54
C LEU A 410 11.44 -11.50 5.00
N HIS A 411 11.11 -10.97 6.18
CA HIS A 411 9.74 -10.99 6.68
C HIS A 411 8.80 -10.16 5.79
N GLY A 412 7.67 -10.76 5.39
CA GLY A 412 6.67 -10.13 4.51
C GLY A 412 6.61 -10.69 3.09
N GLY A 413 7.50 -11.63 2.73
CA GLY A 413 7.49 -12.41 1.48
C GLY A 413 8.14 -11.70 0.29
N ALA A 414 8.41 -12.46 -0.78
CA ALA A 414 9.11 -11.96 -1.98
C ALA A 414 8.25 -10.93 -2.74
N ARG A 415 8.48 -9.64 -2.45
CA ARG A 415 7.84 -8.49 -3.10
C ARG A 415 8.90 -7.47 -3.52
N ARG A 416 8.61 -6.71 -4.57
CA ARG A 416 9.40 -5.54 -4.96
C ARG A 416 8.56 -4.26 -4.80
N PRO A 417 9.06 -3.22 -4.12
CA PRO A 417 10.35 -3.15 -3.41
C PRO A 417 10.42 -4.11 -2.20
N ALA A 418 11.63 -4.32 -1.66
CA ALA A 418 11.89 -5.28 -0.58
C ALA A 418 10.96 -5.03 0.62
N PRO A 419 10.33 -6.10 1.17
CA PRO A 419 9.33 -5.96 2.22
C PRO A 419 9.95 -5.37 3.49
N HIS A 420 9.17 -4.55 4.19
CA HIS A 420 9.54 -3.95 5.46
C HIS A 420 8.29 -3.61 6.27
N VAL A 421 8.47 -3.40 7.57
CA VAL A 421 7.44 -2.84 8.45
C VAL A 421 7.61 -1.31 8.44
N PRO A 422 6.68 -0.55 7.84
CA PRO A 422 6.77 0.90 7.82
C PRO A 422 6.48 1.46 9.22
N LEU A 423 7.26 2.47 9.62
CA LEU A 423 7.11 3.21 10.86
C LEU A 423 6.86 4.70 10.55
N PRO A 424 5.63 5.06 10.15
CA PRO A 424 5.25 6.44 9.87
C PRO A 424 5.07 7.26 11.17
N ASP A 425 4.70 8.52 11.03
CA ASP A 425 4.19 9.35 12.14
C ASP A 425 2.98 8.70 12.80
N LEU A 426 2.69 9.08 14.04
CA LEU A 426 1.61 8.50 14.84
C LEU A 426 0.27 8.68 14.12
N THR A 427 -0.63 7.72 14.21
CA THR A 427 -2.03 7.92 13.80
C THR A 427 -2.70 8.97 14.69
N PRO A 428 -3.85 9.56 14.28
CA PRO A 428 -4.56 10.53 15.13
C PRO A 428 -4.88 9.99 16.54
N GLU A 429 -5.22 8.70 16.66
CA GLU A 429 -5.50 8.05 17.94
C GLU A 429 -4.23 7.85 18.78
N GLU A 430 -3.15 7.39 18.16
CA GLU A 430 -1.84 7.25 18.82
C GLU A 430 -1.31 8.62 19.27
N ALA A 431 -1.47 9.65 18.45
CA ALA A 431 -1.08 11.02 18.78
C ALA A 431 -1.87 11.56 19.98
N ALA A 432 -3.20 11.40 20.02
CA ALA A 432 -3.99 11.83 21.18
C ALA A 432 -3.52 11.19 22.50
N ARG A 433 -3.15 9.90 22.47
CA ARG A 433 -2.54 9.21 23.62
C ARG A 433 -1.17 9.80 23.97
N ALA A 434 -0.33 10.04 22.96
CA ALA A 434 0.99 10.65 23.14
C ALA A 434 0.90 12.03 23.79
N HIS A 435 -0.02 12.89 23.35
CA HIS A 435 -0.26 14.20 23.94
C HIS A 435 -0.65 14.08 25.42
N THR A 436 -1.51 13.12 25.76
CA THR A 436 -1.90 12.86 27.14
C THR A 436 -0.73 12.40 28.01
N VAL A 437 0.03 11.41 27.53
CA VAL A 437 1.21 10.85 28.24
C VAL A 437 2.28 11.93 28.45
N HIS A 438 2.51 12.77 27.45
CA HIS A 438 3.53 13.82 27.47
C HIS A 438 3.05 15.16 28.05
N GLY A 439 1.80 15.25 28.51
CA GLY A 439 1.25 16.48 29.09
C GLY A 439 1.20 17.67 28.12
N ILE A 440 1.01 17.41 26.82
CA ILE A 440 0.96 18.44 25.77
C ILE A 440 -0.48 18.95 25.63
N PRO A 441 -0.73 20.27 25.74
CA PRO A 441 -2.08 20.83 25.58
C PRO A 441 -2.63 20.67 24.15
N ASP A 442 -3.94 20.46 24.04
CA ASP A 442 -4.64 20.43 22.75
C ASP A 442 -4.41 21.74 21.97
N GLY A 443 -4.07 21.61 20.69
CA GLY A 443 -3.79 22.75 19.81
C GLY A 443 -2.42 23.41 20.01
N ALA A 444 -1.54 22.87 20.88
CA ALA A 444 -0.17 23.38 21.05
C ALA A 444 0.71 23.22 19.79
N LEU A 445 0.37 22.26 18.92
CA LEU A 445 1.07 22.00 17.66
C LEU A 445 0.10 22.02 16.48
N SER A 446 0.59 22.47 15.33
CA SER A 446 -0.20 22.49 14.09
C SER A 446 0.04 21.26 13.19
N GLY A 447 -0.98 20.90 12.41
CA GLY A 447 -0.85 20.01 11.26
C GLY A 447 -0.18 18.66 11.52
N ALA A 448 0.79 18.31 10.67
CA ALA A 448 1.51 17.04 10.72
C ALA A 448 2.44 16.91 11.94
N ASP A 449 2.93 18.04 12.47
CA ASP A 449 3.89 18.05 13.57
C ASP A 449 3.26 17.64 14.90
N ALA A 450 1.94 17.83 15.07
CA ALA A 450 1.17 17.30 16.19
C ALA A 450 1.17 15.76 16.29
N ARG A 451 1.68 15.05 15.27
CA ARG A 451 1.73 13.59 15.19
C ARG A 451 3.16 13.03 15.15
N HIS A 452 4.17 13.90 15.13
CA HIS A 452 5.56 13.50 14.99
C HIS A 452 6.17 13.11 16.35
N PRO A 453 6.58 11.84 16.58
CA PRO A 453 6.98 11.36 17.91
C PRO A 453 8.09 12.16 18.58
N LEU A 454 9.18 12.47 17.85
CA LEU A 454 10.27 13.24 18.41
C LEU A 454 9.83 14.67 18.77
N THR A 455 9.03 15.32 17.94
CA THR A 455 8.55 16.69 18.19
C THR A 455 7.73 16.75 19.48
N LEU A 456 6.84 15.78 19.69
CA LEU A 456 6.05 15.68 20.91
C LEU A 456 6.95 15.50 22.15
N ARG A 457 7.93 14.59 22.07
CA ARG A 457 8.88 14.38 23.17
C ARG A 457 9.67 15.64 23.51
N LEU A 458 10.26 16.30 22.51
CA LEU A 458 11.07 17.50 22.74
C LEU A 458 10.22 18.65 23.29
N LEU A 459 8.98 18.82 22.82
CA LEU A 459 8.06 19.81 23.36
C LEU A 459 7.71 19.50 24.82
N SER A 460 7.49 18.24 25.18
CA SER A 460 7.24 17.83 26.56
C SER A 460 8.40 18.21 27.50
N GLU A 461 9.65 18.00 27.06
CA GLU A 461 10.84 18.41 27.81
C GLU A 461 10.92 19.94 27.97
N VAL A 462 10.57 20.70 26.92
CA VAL A 462 10.52 22.17 26.97
C VAL A 462 9.44 22.65 27.95
N LEU A 463 8.22 22.12 27.84
CA LEU A 463 7.11 22.50 28.72
C LEU A 463 7.40 22.17 30.18
N SER A 464 8.04 21.03 30.44
CA SER A 464 8.45 20.61 31.79
C SER A 464 9.50 21.54 32.42
N ALA A 465 10.27 22.27 31.60
CA ALA A 465 11.28 23.22 32.06
C ALA A 465 10.73 24.64 32.30
N LEU A 466 9.51 24.96 31.83
CA LEU A 466 8.93 26.30 31.95
C LEU A 466 8.30 26.53 33.34
N PRO A 467 8.57 27.68 33.99
CA PRO A 467 7.98 28.00 35.28
C PRO A 467 6.49 28.38 35.13
N GLY A 468 5.59 27.70 35.84
CA GLY A 468 4.20 28.12 36.04
C GLY A 468 3.14 27.49 35.13
N GLY A 469 3.48 26.44 34.35
CA GLY A 469 2.49 25.70 33.55
C GLY A 469 1.80 26.51 32.44
N SER A 470 2.35 27.68 32.10
CA SER A 470 1.86 28.48 30.97
C SER A 470 2.15 27.74 29.66
N GLY A 471 1.09 27.33 28.97
CA GLY A 471 1.19 26.75 27.62
C GLY A 471 1.71 27.76 26.59
N PRO A 472 2.07 27.29 25.39
CA PRO A 472 2.59 28.16 24.34
C PRO A 472 1.54 29.20 23.90
N PRO A 473 1.96 30.38 23.44
CA PRO A 473 1.06 31.49 23.07
C PRO A 473 0.23 31.23 21.81
N GLY A 474 0.54 30.19 21.04
CA GLY A 474 -0.16 29.78 19.83
C GLY A 474 0.31 28.38 19.37
N PRO A 475 -0.27 27.85 18.28
CA PRO A 475 0.16 26.57 17.73
C PRO A 475 1.60 26.71 17.18
N LEU A 476 2.50 25.88 17.70
CA LEU A 476 3.89 25.81 17.27
C LEU A 476 4.03 24.87 16.06
N ASP A 477 5.09 25.08 15.28
CA ASP A 477 5.56 24.10 14.31
C ASP A 477 6.82 23.36 14.80
N ARG A 478 7.35 22.44 13.99
CA ARG A 478 8.58 21.70 14.35
C ARG A 478 9.82 22.59 14.49
N ASP A 479 9.94 23.65 13.71
CA ASP A 479 11.09 24.58 13.76
C ASP A 479 11.10 25.31 15.10
N ASP A 480 9.94 25.79 15.54
CA ASP A 480 9.75 26.42 16.86
C ASP A 480 10.16 25.48 18.00
N VAL A 481 9.73 24.21 17.93
CA VAL A 481 10.05 23.20 18.96
C VAL A 481 11.55 22.90 18.97
N PHE A 482 12.18 22.73 17.81
CA PHE A 482 13.62 22.47 17.73
C PHE A 482 14.45 23.64 18.23
N ALA A 483 14.07 24.88 17.88
CA ALA A 483 14.70 26.08 18.39
C ALA A 483 14.56 26.19 19.92
N ALA A 484 13.36 26.03 20.46
CA ALA A 484 13.11 26.10 21.90
C ALA A 484 13.85 25.01 22.68
N HIS A 485 13.89 23.79 22.14
CA HIS A 485 14.63 22.68 22.74
C HIS A 485 16.14 22.91 22.71
N LEU A 486 16.69 23.40 21.59
CA LEU A 486 18.10 23.76 21.48
C LEU A 486 18.49 24.85 22.49
N ASP A 487 17.66 25.89 22.62
CA ASP A 487 17.86 26.95 23.61
C ASP A 487 17.83 26.41 25.05
N LEU A 488 16.91 25.48 25.35
CA LEU A 488 16.85 24.80 26.65
C LEU A 488 18.14 24.02 26.94
N LEU A 489 18.62 23.22 25.98
CA LEU A 489 19.87 22.46 26.16
C LEU A 489 21.08 23.39 26.32
N CYS A 490 21.18 24.45 25.52
CA CYS A 490 22.24 25.45 25.65
C CYS A 490 22.22 26.13 27.03
N LEU A 491 21.02 26.41 27.55
CA LEU A 491 20.84 26.95 28.89
C LEU A 491 21.25 25.95 29.98
N ARG A 492 20.87 24.67 29.87
CA ARG A 492 21.24 23.61 30.83
C ARG A 492 22.75 23.40 30.88
N VAL A 493 23.40 23.32 29.71
CA VAL A 493 24.86 23.25 29.61
C VAL A 493 25.51 24.48 30.26
N ALA A 494 25.00 25.68 29.97
CA ALA A 494 25.51 26.90 30.58
C ALA A 494 25.31 26.95 32.10
N VAL A 495 24.19 26.45 32.63
CA VAL A 495 23.95 26.36 34.08
C VAL A 495 24.95 25.41 34.74
N ARG A 496 25.23 24.26 34.13
CA ARG A 496 26.23 23.31 34.63
C ARG A 496 27.63 23.90 34.64
N LEU A 497 28.05 24.51 33.53
CA LEU A 497 29.32 25.21 33.44
C LEU A 497 29.40 26.39 34.43
N ALA A 498 28.31 27.12 34.64
CA ALA A 498 28.26 28.22 35.60
C ALA A 498 28.38 27.73 37.05
N ALA A 499 27.81 26.57 37.39
CA ALA A 499 27.93 25.97 38.72
C ALA A 499 29.37 25.60 39.07
N GLU A 500 30.11 25.04 38.11
CA GLU A 500 31.53 24.69 38.29
C GLU A 500 32.44 25.93 38.36
N ASN A 501 32.06 27.03 37.71
CA ASN A 501 32.86 28.25 37.60
C ASN A 501 32.37 29.44 38.47
N GLY A 502 31.36 29.23 39.32
CA GLY A 502 30.85 30.25 40.27
C GLY A 502 30.09 31.43 39.64
N LEU A 503 29.52 31.27 38.44
CA LEU A 503 28.84 32.35 37.70
C LEU A 503 27.33 32.39 38.01
N ARG A 504 26.72 33.59 38.03
CA ARG A 504 25.28 33.78 38.33
C ARG A 504 24.61 34.84 37.45
N GLY A 505 23.29 34.77 37.34
CA GLY A 505 22.46 35.79 36.70
C GLY A 505 22.76 36.00 35.21
N THR A 506 22.99 37.24 34.79
CA THR A 506 23.23 37.61 33.39
C THR A 506 24.45 36.95 32.77
N ALA A 507 25.43 36.52 33.59
CA ALA A 507 26.59 35.76 33.12
C ALA A 507 26.21 34.39 32.54
N VAL A 508 25.19 33.73 33.10
CA VAL A 508 24.69 32.43 32.62
C VAL A 508 24.03 32.59 31.26
N ARG A 509 23.26 33.67 31.05
CA ARG A 509 22.64 33.96 29.74
C ARG A 509 23.67 34.21 28.65
N ARG A 510 24.73 34.97 28.96
CA ARG A 510 25.85 35.18 28.03
C ARG A 510 26.58 33.88 27.72
N LEU A 511 26.74 33.01 28.72
CA LEU A 511 27.35 31.69 28.53
C LEU A 511 26.47 30.80 27.65
N ALA A 512 25.15 30.78 27.84
CA ALA A 512 24.22 30.06 26.98
C ALA A 512 24.32 30.49 25.51
N ALA A 513 24.42 31.80 25.24
CA ALA A 513 24.64 32.31 23.88
C ALA A 513 25.98 31.84 23.27
N ARG A 514 27.04 31.71 24.08
CA ARG A 514 28.33 31.16 23.62
C ARG A 514 28.25 29.67 23.37
N VAL A 515 27.55 28.92 24.23
CA VAL A 515 27.27 27.49 24.02
C VAL A 515 26.53 27.32 22.70
N ALA A 516 25.44 28.05 22.48
CA ALA A 516 24.71 28.03 21.20
C ALA A 516 25.66 28.30 20.01
N GLY A 517 26.52 29.32 20.10
CA GLY A 517 27.52 29.59 19.08
C GLY A 517 28.47 28.43 18.79
N GLN A 518 28.92 27.69 19.82
CA GLN A 518 29.73 26.47 19.62
C GLN A 518 28.92 25.31 19.05
N VAL A 519 27.63 25.20 19.39
CA VAL A 519 26.75 24.16 18.84
C VAL A 519 26.49 24.37 17.35
N HIS A 520 26.28 25.62 16.91
CA HIS A 520 26.22 25.94 15.48
C HIS A 520 27.56 25.68 14.77
N GLU A 521 28.70 25.88 15.45
CA GLU A 521 30.02 25.52 14.90
C GLU A 521 30.20 24.01 14.79
N ALA A 522 29.75 23.23 15.79
CA ALA A 522 29.70 21.78 15.72
C ALA A 522 28.85 21.33 14.52
N ALA A 523 27.65 21.88 14.34
CA ALA A 523 26.79 21.57 13.20
C ALA A 523 27.47 21.84 11.85
N ARG A 524 28.16 22.99 11.70
CA ARG A 524 28.95 23.29 10.50
C ARG A 524 30.03 22.25 10.23
N ARG A 525 30.79 21.86 11.24
CA ARG A 525 31.89 20.90 11.08
C ARG A 525 31.40 19.47 10.83
N SER A 526 30.16 19.14 11.23
CA SER A 526 29.51 17.87 10.92
C SER A 526 29.09 17.71 9.45
N LEU A 527 29.11 18.77 8.64
CA LEU A 527 28.77 18.74 7.20
C LEU A 527 29.93 18.30 6.30
N GLY A 528 31.14 18.10 6.84
CA GLY A 528 32.29 17.58 6.10
C GLY A 528 32.08 16.15 5.57
N PRO A 529 33.11 15.52 4.97
CA PRO A 529 33.00 14.18 4.34
C PRO A 529 32.67 13.01 5.29
N GLY A 530 32.34 13.28 6.56
CA GLY A 530 31.90 12.28 7.53
C GLY A 530 30.40 11.97 7.46
N GLN A 531 29.97 10.91 8.15
CA GLN A 531 28.56 10.45 8.26
C GLN A 531 27.68 11.39 9.13
N GLY A 532 27.90 12.71 9.10
CA GLY A 532 27.20 13.68 9.95
C GLY A 532 27.67 13.71 11.41
N ALA A 533 28.82 13.10 11.70
CA ALA A 533 29.44 13.05 13.03
C ALA A 533 30.72 13.92 13.07
N LEU A 534 31.14 14.29 14.27
CA LEU A 534 32.42 14.92 14.57
C LEU A 534 33.42 13.84 14.98
N ASP A 535 34.59 13.82 14.38
CA ASP A 535 35.70 13.05 14.94
C ASP A 535 36.12 13.62 16.32
N ARG A 536 36.95 12.87 17.03
CA ARG A 536 37.39 13.23 18.38
C ARG A 536 38.13 14.57 18.42
N GLU A 537 38.99 14.83 17.43
CA GLU A 537 39.82 16.03 17.37
C GLU A 537 38.95 17.27 17.13
N THR A 538 38.03 17.18 16.19
CA THR A 538 37.07 18.23 15.84
C THR A 538 36.12 18.51 16.99
N PHE A 539 35.63 17.48 17.67
CA PHE A 539 34.82 17.65 18.88
C PHE A 539 35.60 18.40 19.97
N GLU A 540 36.84 18.00 20.27
CA GLU A 540 37.66 18.65 21.30
C GLU A 540 38.00 20.12 20.95
N ALA A 541 38.15 20.43 19.66
CA ALA A 541 38.38 21.79 19.19
C ALA A 541 37.18 22.72 19.43
N VAL A 542 35.95 22.19 19.38
CA VAL A 542 34.71 22.93 19.63
C VAL A 542 34.33 22.91 21.12
N PHE A 543 34.50 21.76 21.77
CA PHE A 543 34.20 21.51 23.18
C PHE A 543 35.42 20.92 23.91
N PRO A 544 36.27 21.77 24.51
CA PRO A 544 37.49 21.30 25.15
C PRO A 544 37.24 20.42 26.38
N TRP A 545 38.07 19.37 26.55
CA TRP A 545 38.17 18.63 27.81
C TRP A 545 38.88 19.44 28.90
N GLY A 546 39.85 20.27 28.49
CA GLY A 546 40.64 21.14 29.36
C GLY A 546 40.07 22.57 29.52
N PRO A 547 40.90 23.55 29.90
CA PRO A 547 40.47 24.94 30.02
C PRO A 547 40.09 25.51 28.65
N ALA A 548 38.88 26.08 28.56
CA ALA A 548 38.38 26.68 27.35
C ALA A 548 39.11 28.00 27.04
N PRO A 549 39.32 28.32 25.75
CA PRO A 549 39.96 29.58 25.36
C PRO A 549 39.16 30.80 25.82
N ALA A 550 39.85 31.92 26.07
CA ALA A 550 39.27 33.14 26.63
C ALA A 550 38.05 33.68 25.84
N ARG A 551 38.00 33.45 24.52
CA ARG A 551 36.87 33.79 23.65
C ARG A 551 35.55 33.12 24.07
N LEU A 552 35.61 31.95 24.71
CA LEU A 552 34.46 31.21 25.23
C LEU A 552 34.10 31.62 26.67
N GLY A 553 34.91 32.48 27.30
CA GLY A 553 34.74 32.89 28.69
C GLY A 553 35.60 32.14 29.70
N GLY A 554 36.49 31.24 29.26
CA GLY A 554 37.32 30.43 30.15
C GLY A 554 36.57 29.25 30.79
N GLY A 555 37.14 28.70 31.87
CA GLY A 555 36.58 27.59 32.64
C GLY A 555 36.90 26.20 32.06
N THR A 556 36.66 25.16 32.84
CA THR A 556 36.80 23.75 32.43
C THR A 556 35.43 23.07 32.30
N GLY A 557 35.37 21.87 31.75
CA GLY A 557 34.16 21.03 31.79
C GLY A 557 33.22 21.10 30.58
N TRP A 558 33.59 21.80 29.50
CA TRP A 558 32.75 21.98 28.30
C TRP A 558 32.32 20.64 27.67
N ALA A 559 33.29 19.77 27.36
CA ALA A 559 33.00 18.43 26.82
C ALA A 559 32.06 17.63 27.74
N SER A 560 32.36 17.57 29.04
CA SER A 560 31.56 16.83 30.01
C SER A 560 30.14 17.38 30.13
N ALA A 561 29.97 18.70 30.12
CA ALA A 561 28.66 19.33 30.24
C ALA A 561 27.76 19.02 29.03
N VAL A 562 28.30 19.12 27.81
CA VAL A 562 27.54 18.84 26.58
C VAL A 562 27.12 17.36 26.49
N LEU A 563 28.01 16.44 26.87
CA LEU A 563 27.72 15.00 26.88
C LEU A 563 26.73 14.64 27.99
N THR A 564 26.82 15.27 29.16
CA THR A 564 25.93 15.00 30.29
C THR A 564 24.51 15.50 30.03
N GLU A 565 24.35 16.66 29.39
CA GLU A 565 23.04 17.16 29.00
C GLU A 565 22.48 16.49 27.74
N GLY A 566 23.22 15.55 27.13
CA GLY A 566 22.74 14.72 26.02
C GLY A 566 22.58 15.45 24.70
N LEU A 567 23.22 16.62 24.51
CA LEU A 567 23.17 17.34 23.24
C LEU A 567 23.97 16.62 22.15
N LEU A 568 25.18 16.16 22.52
CA LEU A 568 26.01 15.27 21.72
C LEU A 568 26.19 13.95 22.49
N VAL A 569 26.29 12.84 21.75
CA VAL A 569 26.51 11.50 22.28
C VAL A 569 27.70 10.84 21.56
N PRO A 570 28.42 9.93 22.24
CA PRO A 570 29.44 9.12 21.59
C PRO A 570 28.85 8.28 20.46
N ALA A 571 29.53 8.22 19.32
CA ALA A 571 29.18 7.41 18.16
C ALA A 571 30.47 6.89 17.50
N GLY A 572 30.74 5.59 17.68
CA GLY A 572 31.99 4.99 17.22
C GLY A 572 33.22 5.64 17.85
N SER A 573 34.15 6.13 17.02
CA SER A 573 35.35 6.85 17.46
C SER A 573 35.14 8.36 17.68
N GLY A 574 33.94 8.87 17.41
CA GLY A 574 33.61 10.29 17.45
C GLY A 574 32.33 10.60 18.23
N TYR A 575 31.66 11.69 17.85
CA TYR A 575 30.50 12.25 18.52
C TYR A 575 29.46 12.72 17.52
N ARG A 576 28.18 12.59 17.84
CA ARG A 576 27.08 13.11 17.01
C ARG A 576 25.99 13.74 17.85
N PHE A 577 25.10 14.48 17.22
CA PHE A 577 23.86 14.94 17.86
C PHE A 577 23.02 13.74 18.28
N ALA A 578 22.40 13.82 19.47
CA ALA A 578 21.62 12.72 20.03
C ALA A 578 20.45 12.31 19.13
N HIS A 579 19.81 13.30 18.50
CA HIS A 579 18.68 13.10 17.59
C HIS A 579 19.05 13.51 16.17
N GLN A 580 18.93 12.56 15.22
CA GLN A 580 19.26 12.79 13.82
C GLN A 580 18.39 13.88 13.18
N ASP A 581 17.08 13.92 13.44
CA ASP A 581 16.18 14.93 12.84
C ASP A 581 16.56 16.36 13.30
N LEU A 582 16.93 16.52 14.57
CA LEU A 582 17.46 17.79 15.11
C LEU A 582 18.83 18.13 14.50
N ALA A 583 19.69 17.12 14.29
CA ALA A 583 20.98 17.28 13.64
C ALA A 583 20.82 17.78 12.20
N ASP A 584 19.94 17.14 11.43
CA ASP A 584 19.66 17.49 10.05
C ASP A 584 19.12 18.93 9.95
N TRP A 585 18.26 19.33 10.88
CA TRP A 585 17.73 20.69 10.98
C TRP A 585 18.82 21.74 11.18
N ILE A 586 19.64 21.61 12.23
CA ILE A 586 20.69 22.60 12.52
C ILE A 586 21.81 22.58 11.48
N GLN A 587 22.12 21.41 10.90
CA GLN A 587 23.11 21.26 9.84
C GLN A 587 22.60 21.91 8.54
N GLY A 588 21.33 21.72 8.18
CA GLY A 588 20.72 22.35 7.01
C GLY A 588 20.78 23.87 7.03
N MET A 589 20.74 24.49 8.21
CA MET A 589 20.92 25.96 8.36
C MET A 589 22.29 26.47 7.90
N HIS A 590 23.32 25.61 7.90
CA HIS A 590 24.68 26.00 7.50
C HIS A 590 25.17 25.33 6.22
N LEU A 591 24.33 24.53 5.57
CA LEU A 591 24.68 23.87 4.33
C LEU A 591 24.76 24.91 3.20
N ASP A 592 25.87 24.89 2.45
CA ASP A 592 25.93 25.57 1.15
C ASP A 592 25.03 24.79 0.16
N LEU A 593 23.77 25.21 0.09
CA LEU A 593 22.74 24.53 -0.70
C LEU A 593 23.08 24.52 -2.19
N ASP A 594 23.62 25.61 -2.74
CA ASP A 594 23.93 25.69 -4.17
C ASP A 594 25.12 24.79 -4.51
N GLY A 595 26.17 24.80 -3.69
CA GLY A 595 27.29 23.85 -3.81
C GLY A 595 26.85 22.39 -3.67
N ALA A 596 25.96 22.10 -2.72
CA ALA A 596 25.43 20.75 -2.50
C ALA A 596 24.56 20.28 -3.69
N LEU A 597 23.61 21.08 -4.16
CA LEU A 597 22.77 20.73 -5.32
C LEU A 597 23.61 20.54 -6.58
N HIS A 598 24.63 21.38 -6.79
CA HIS A 598 25.55 21.20 -7.91
C HIS A 598 26.27 19.85 -7.85
N ALA A 599 26.79 19.48 -6.68
CA ALA A 599 27.50 18.22 -6.49
C ALA A 599 26.60 16.97 -6.58
N LEU A 600 25.37 17.03 -6.06
CA LEU A 600 24.46 15.89 -5.92
C LEU A 600 23.56 15.66 -7.14
N VAL A 601 23.17 16.74 -7.82
CA VAL A 601 22.15 16.71 -8.88
C VAL A 601 22.73 17.04 -10.25
N HIS A 602 23.65 18.00 -10.34
CA HIS A 602 24.10 18.55 -11.62
C HIS A 602 25.47 18.04 -12.10
N ARG A 603 26.20 17.28 -11.28
CA ARG A 603 27.51 16.71 -11.65
C ARG A 603 27.34 15.50 -12.58
N PRO A 604 27.98 15.46 -13.76
CA PRO A 604 27.87 14.32 -14.67
C PRO A 604 28.42 13.04 -14.02
N ARG A 605 27.64 11.96 -14.03
CA ARG A 605 28.16 10.60 -13.82
C ARG A 605 28.99 10.23 -15.05
N VAL A 606 30.23 10.69 -15.12
CA VAL A 606 31.17 10.23 -16.15
C VAL A 606 31.39 8.73 -15.94
N GLN A 607 31.29 7.96 -17.03
CA GLN A 607 31.80 6.60 -17.12
C GLN A 607 33.31 6.64 -16.86
N ASP A 608 33.72 6.44 -15.61
CA ASP A 608 35.13 6.31 -15.24
C ASP A 608 35.52 4.82 -15.37
N ASP A 609 36.11 4.49 -16.52
CA ASP A 609 36.94 3.28 -16.72
C ASP A 609 38.33 3.42 -16.03
N GLY A 610 38.46 4.31 -15.05
CA GLY A 610 39.61 4.44 -14.15
C GLY A 610 39.11 4.53 -12.72
N GLY A 611 39.52 3.59 -11.87
CA GLY A 611 38.99 3.44 -10.50
C GLY A 611 39.01 4.72 -9.65
N PRO A 612 38.19 4.78 -8.60
CA PRO A 612 38.01 5.99 -7.79
C PRO A 612 39.35 6.45 -7.20
N GLY A 613 39.73 7.70 -7.47
CA GLY A 613 40.80 8.36 -6.74
C GLY A 613 40.44 8.48 -5.24
N PRO A 614 41.43 8.48 -4.33
CA PRO A 614 41.22 8.35 -2.89
C PRO A 614 40.46 9.51 -2.20
N ASP A 615 40.12 10.60 -2.89
CA ASP A 615 39.60 11.85 -2.29
C ASP A 615 38.14 12.20 -2.63
N GLN A 616 37.36 11.36 -3.31
CA GLN A 616 35.95 11.67 -3.63
C GLN A 616 34.99 10.54 -3.26
N VAL A 617 34.66 10.45 -1.97
CA VAL A 617 33.57 9.61 -1.49
C VAL A 617 32.22 10.29 -1.83
N PRO A 618 31.32 9.66 -2.61
CA PRO A 618 30.00 10.22 -2.91
C PRO A 618 29.17 10.35 -1.63
N VAL A 619 28.45 11.47 -1.49
CA VAL A 619 27.57 11.72 -0.34
C VAL A 619 26.52 10.61 -0.22
N PRO A 620 26.43 9.92 0.92
CA PRO A 620 25.47 8.83 1.09
C PRO A 620 24.01 9.31 1.02
N HIS A 621 23.14 8.52 0.39
CA HIS A 621 21.71 8.82 0.21
C HIS A 621 20.95 9.07 1.53
N HIS A 622 21.36 8.42 2.62
CA HIS A 622 20.74 8.62 3.93
C HIS A 622 21.00 10.03 4.52
N ARG A 623 21.96 10.79 3.96
CA ARG A 623 22.25 12.20 4.31
C ARG A 623 21.39 13.20 3.53
N ILE A 624 20.22 12.78 3.08
CA ILE A 624 19.25 13.66 2.42
C ILE A 624 18.64 14.71 3.37
N GLY A 625 18.58 14.41 4.68
CA GLY A 625 17.97 15.26 5.70
C GLY A 625 18.47 16.72 5.69
N PRO A 626 19.79 16.99 5.85
CA PRO A 626 20.32 18.35 5.86
C PRO A 626 20.01 19.14 4.58
N VAL A 627 19.97 18.49 3.42
CA VAL A 627 19.64 19.13 2.14
C VAL A 627 18.17 19.53 2.09
N VAL A 628 17.27 18.66 2.57
CA VAL A 628 15.83 18.97 2.70
C VAL A 628 15.61 20.10 3.70
N GLU A 629 16.32 20.09 4.82
CA GLU A 629 16.24 21.17 5.82
C GLU A 629 16.76 22.50 5.29
N ALA A 630 17.84 22.49 4.50
CA ALA A 630 18.33 23.69 3.82
C ALA A 630 17.29 24.26 2.83
N LEU A 631 16.58 23.41 2.08
CA LEU A 631 15.48 23.82 1.20
C LEU A 631 14.29 24.40 1.98
N LEU A 632 13.89 23.77 3.09
CA LEU A 632 12.82 24.29 3.96
C LEU A 632 13.24 25.62 4.63
N HIS A 633 14.50 25.73 5.05
CA HIS A 633 15.07 26.95 5.61
C HIS A 633 15.12 28.08 4.59
N LEU A 634 15.41 27.79 3.32
CA LEU A 634 15.36 28.77 2.22
C LEU A 634 13.99 29.43 2.11
N ALA A 635 12.90 28.64 2.18
CA ALA A 635 11.54 29.19 2.15
C ALA A 635 11.24 30.09 3.36
N ARG A 636 11.74 29.73 4.54
CA ARG A 636 11.54 30.52 5.77
C ARG A 636 12.31 31.85 5.75
N GLN A 637 13.56 31.84 5.31
CA GLN A 637 14.44 33.02 5.30
C GLN A 637 14.18 33.96 4.11
N HIS A 638 13.97 33.40 2.91
CA HIS A 638 13.95 34.15 1.64
C HIS A 638 12.58 34.11 0.95
N GLY A 639 11.57 33.48 1.57
CA GLY A 639 10.21 33.39 1.06
C GLY A 639 9.96 32.24 0.09
N THR A 640 8.68 32.03 -0.26
CA THR A 640 8.23 30.90 -1.09
C THR A 640 8.76 30.96 -2.53
N GLY A 641 9.01 32.16 -3.07
CA GLY A 641 9.55 32.33 -4.43
C GLY A 641 10.93 31.70 -4.64
N ALA A 642 11.86 31.92 -3.69
CA ALA A 642 13.20 31.37 -3.76
C ALA A 642 13.20 29.83 -3.75
N LEU A 643 12.36 29.21 -2.91
CA LEU A 643 12.19 27.76 -2.92
C LEU A 643 11.51 27.27 -4.21
N ALA A 644 10.52 27.99 -4.74
CA ALA A 644 9.82 27.60 -5.97
C ALA A 644 10.77 27.54 -7.18
N GLU A 645 11.73 28.45 -7.27
CA GLU A 645 12.79 28.41 -8.30
C GLU A 645 13.65 27.16 -8.17
N ARG A 646 14.17 26.87 -6.97
CA ARG A 646 14.98 25.66 -6.72
C ARG A 646 14.21 24.36 -6.97
N LEU A 647 12.94 24.29 -6.57
CA LEU A 647 12.10 23.13 -6.86
C LEU A 647 11.87 22.96 -8.37
N ARG A 648 11.72 24.06 -9.13
CA ARG A 648 11.62 24.00 -10.59
C ARG A 648 12.90 23.44 -11.23
N ASP A 649 14.07 23.87 -10.76
CA ASP A 649 15.36 23.34 -11.20
C ASP A 649 15.47 21.84 -10.93
N LEU A 650 15.00 21.36 -9.77
CA LEU A 650 14.96 19.93 -9.44
C LEU A 650 13.99 19.15 -10.35
N VAL A 651 12.84 19.71 -10.74
CA VAL A 651 11.94 19.07 -11.72
C VAL A 651 12.65 18.92 -13.06
N HIS A 652 13.35 19.96 -13.53
CA HIS A 652 14.13 19.90 -14.76
C HIS A 652 15.30 18.91 -14.68
N ALA A 653 15.97 18.81 -13.54
CA ALA A 653 17.00 17.80 -13.32
C ALA A 653 16.43 16.37 -13.36
N THR A 654 15.24 16.17 -12.79
CA THR A 654 14.53 14.88 -12.84
C THR A 654 14.13 14.52 -14.27
N ASP A 655 13.74 15.50 -15.09
CA ASP A 655 13.50 15.30 -16.52
C ASP A 655 14.78 14.91 -17.29
N ALA A 656 15.92 15.51 -16.93
CA ALA A 656 17.20 15.29 -17.61
C ALA A 656 17.83 13.93 -17.25
N ASP A 657 17.69 13.49 -15.99
CA ASP A 657 18.10 12.16 -15.50
C ASP A 657 16.95 11.49 -14.73
N PRO A 658 15.99 10.83 -15.43
CA PRO A 658 14.88 10.13 -14.77
C PRO A 658 15.34 8.95 -13.88
N GLY A 659 16.57 8.46 -14.06
CA GLY A 659 17.20 7.46 -13.20
C GLY A 659 17.94 8.06 -12.00
N GLY A 660 17.99 9.39 -11.89
CA GLY A 660 18.64 10.12 -10.82
C GLY A 660 17.92 9.93 -9.49
N TRP A 661 18.67 9.61 -8.42
CA TRP A 661 18.10 9.37 -7.09
C TRP A 661 17.79 10.67 -6.33
N TRP A 662 18.68 11.67 -6.39
CA TRP A 662 18.62 12.87 -5.53
C TRP A 662 17.45 13.80 -5.85
N ALA A 663 17.33 14.27 -7.11
CA ALA A 663 16.32 15.27 -7.48
C ALA A 663 14.87 14.86 -7.15
N PRO A 664 14.37 13.66 -7.53
CA PRO A 664 13.00 13.26 -7.21
C PRO A 664 12.76 13.09 -5.71
N ARG A 665 13.77 12.63 -4.96
CA ARG A 665 13.65 12.47 -3.49
C ARG A 665 13.68 13.79 -2.75
N LEU A 666 14.47 14.76 -3.20
CA LEU A 666 14.45 16.12 -2.66
C LEU A 666 13.10 16.80 -2.92
N LEU A 667 12.51 16.62 -4.11
CA LEU A 667 11.17 17.09 -4.42
C LEU A 667 10.10 16.46 -3.51
N ASP A 668 10.05 15.11 -3.43
CA ASP A 668 9.10 14.38 -2.58
C ASP A 668 9.17 14.85 -1.13
N ARG A 669 10.38 14.90 -0.57
CA ARG A 669 10.57 15.20 0.85
C ARG A 669 10.32 16.66 1.19
N THR A 670 10.72 17.59 0.34
CA THR A 670 10.51 19.02 0.60
C THR A 670 9.03 19.38 0.48
N LEU A 671 8.35 18.97 -0.59
CA LEU A 671 6.95 19.32 -0.85
C LEU A 671 5.96 18.72 0.16
N ARG A 672 6.29 17.58 0.77
CA ARG A 672 5.47 17.00 1.85
C ARG A 672 5.68 17.66 3.21
N ARG A 673 6.75 18.43 3.38
CA ARG A 673 7.15 19.04 4.66
C ARG A 673 6.93 20.55 4.72
N VAL A 674 6.66 21.21 3.60
CA VAL A 674 6.18 22.60 3.64
C VAL A 674 4.82 22.65 4.36
N PRO A 675 4.53 23.68 5.16
CA PRO A 675 3.26 23.79 5.89
C PRO A 675 2.05 24.00 4.96
N ASP A 676 2.26 24.70 3.83
CA ASP A 676 1.29 24.89 2.76
C ASP A 676 2.00 24.75 1.41
N ALA A 677 1.52 23.84 0.57
CA ALA A 677 2.07 23.59 -0.74
C ALA A 677 1.42 24.46 -1.84
N THR A 678 0.37 25.22 -1.52
CA THR A 678 -0.38 26.07 -2.47
C THR A 678 0.49 27.11 -3.19
N PRO A 679 1.46 27.79 -2.55
CA PRO A 679 2.38 28.71 -3.24
C PRO A 679 3.22 28.06 -4.35
N TYR A 680 3.36 26.74 -4.33
CA TYR A 680 4.15 25.98 -5.29
C TYR A 680 3.30 25.33 -6.39
N THR A 681 2.04 25.75 -6.55
CA THR A 681 1.08 25.17 -7.51
C THR A 681 1.64 25.09 -8.93
N ASP A 682 2.39 26.08 -9.40
CA ASP A 682 2.95 26.05 -10.76
C ASP A 682 4.07 25.01 -10.92
N VAL A 683 4.88 24.80 -9.88
CA VAL A 683 5.88 23.72 -9.85
C VAL A 683 5.18 22.36 -9.80
N LEU A 684 4.11 22.24 -9.00
CA LEU A 684 3.30 21.03 -8.90
C LEU A 684 2.59 20.71 -10.23
N ARG A 685 2.08 21.72 -10.95
CA ARG A 685 1.50 21.55 -12.29
C ARG A 685 2.55 21.06 -13.28
N LEU A 686 3.74 21.66 -13.27
CA LEU A 686 4.86 21.20 -14.11
C LEU A 686 5.19 19.73 -13.80
N LEU A 687 5.33 19.37 -12.52
CA LEU A 687 5.62 18.00 -12.09
C LEU A 687 4.51 17.00 -12.51
N ALA A 688 3.24 17.41 -12.39
CA ALA A 688 2.09 16.61 -12.82
C ALA A 688 2.09 16.39 -14.33
N ASP A 689 2.32 17.45 -15.11
CA ASP A 689 2.37 17.40 -16.57
C ASP A 689 3.52 16.50 -17.06
N ARG A 690 4.70 16.55 -16.40
CA ARG A 690 5.83 15.63 -16.70
C ARG A 690 5.52 14.18 -16.35
N THR A 691 4.88 13.95 -15.20
CA THR A 691 4.45 12.61 -14.78
C THR A 691 3.45 12.00 -15.78
N ALA A 692 2.50 12.80 -16.28
CA ALA A 692 1.56 12.38 -17.31
C ALA A 692 2.22 12.13 -18.67
N ALA A 693 3.10 13.03 -19.11
CA ALA A 693 3.81 12.90 -20.38
C ALA A 693 4.71 11.65 -20.43
N ALA A 694 5.40 11.32 -19.34
CA ALA A 694 6.31 10.20 -19.33
C ALA A 694 5.60 8.84 -19.35
N ARG A 695 4.43 8.69 -18.70
CA ARG A 695 3.61 7.47 -18.78
C ARG A 695 2.89 7.31 -20.11
N GLY A 696 2.50 8.41 -20.77
CA GLY A 696 1.93 8.36 -22.13
C GLY A 696 2.88 7.81 -23.19
N ARG A 697 4.20 7.94 -23.01
CA ARG A 697 5.23 7.39 -23.94
C ARG A 697 5.51 5.90 -23.73
N GLY A 698 5.23 5.34 -22.55
CA GLY A 698 5.52 3.94 -22.21
C GLY A 698 4.47 2.92 -22.67
N GLY A 699 3.32 3.36 -23.19
CA GLY A 699 2.20 2.51 -23.61
C GLY A 699 2.23 2.05 -25.08
N GLY A 700 3.27 2.38 -25.85
CA GLY A 700 3.41 1.94 -27.23
C GLY A 700 3.88 0.49 -27.32
N VAL A 701 2.95 -0.48 -27.27
CA VAL A 701 3.24 -1.88 -27.60
C VAL A 701 3.50 -2.02 -29.10
N GLY A 702 4.55 -2.77 -29.44
CA GLY A 702 4.95 -3.09 -30.80
C GLY A 702 3.80 -3.67 -31.65
N GLY A 703 3.60 -3.04 -32.79
CA GLY A 703 2.91 -3.60 -33.94
C GLY A 703 3.81 -3.42 -35.15
N GLY A 704 4.52 -4.48 -35.54
CA GLY A 704 5.15 -4.55 -36.84
C GLY A 704 4.08 -4.54 -37.94
N GLY A 705 4.26 -3.72 -38.96
CA GLY A 705 3.30 -3.62 -40.06
C GLY A 705 3.66 -2.53 -41.07
N SER A 706 4.63 -2.86 -41.93
CA SER A 706 4.79 -2.37 -43.31
C SER A 706 4.60 -0.88 -43.61
N THR A 707 5.73 -0.27 -43.98
CA THR A 707 5.83 0.72 -45.06
C THR A 707 4.89 0.41 -46.23
N GLY A 708 4.03 1.37 -46.56
CA GLY A 708 3.24 1.39 -47.78
C GLY A 708 2.83 2.83 -48.08
N GLU A 709 3.54 3.44 -49.02
CA GLU A 709 3.15 4.67 -49.69
C GLU A 709 1.68 4.63 -50.13
N LEU A 710 0.98 5.76 -50.07
CA LEU A 710 0.23 6.28 -51.23
C LEU A 710 -0.24 7.71 -50.98
N VAL A 711 0.34 8.58 -51.81
CA VAL A 711 -0.14 9.88 -52.26
C VAL A 711 -1.53 9.74 -52.92
N GLY A 712 -2.40 10.75 -52.78
CA GLY A 712 -3.34 11.09 -53.86
C GLY A 712 -4.76 11.51 -53.49
N LEU A 713 -4.93 12.84 -53.40
CA LEU A 713 -6.00 13.67 -53.99
C LEU A 713 -7.51 13.47 -53.65
N VAL A 714 -8.06 14.60 -53.14
CA VAL A 714 -9.25 15.35 -53.63
C VAL A 714 -10.62 14.68 -53.55
N ASP A 715 -11.50 15.20 -52.68
CA ASP A 715 -12.53 16.17 -53.09
C ASP A 715 -13.31 16.71 -51.87
N THR A 716 -13.53 18.02 -51.84
CA THR A 716 -14.73 18.74 -51.34
C THR A 716 -14.37 20.21 -51.14
N ALA A 717 -14.46 20.93 -52.26
CA ALA A 717 -14.60 22.37 -52.24
C ALA A 717 -15.97 22.79 -51.69
N GLY A 718 -15.95 23.88 -50.93
CA GLY A 718 -16.91 24.96 -51.08
C GLY A 718 -18.07 24.98 -50.10
N LEU A 719 -17.99 25.89 -49.14
CA LEU A 719 -18.96 26.98 -48.94
C LEU A 719 -18.42 27.91 -47.84
N GLY A 720 -18.18 29.19 -48.17
CA GLY A 720 -17.91 30.22 -47.16
C GLY A 720 -16.95 31.32 -47.61
N ASP A 721 -17.38 32.13 -48.58
CA ASP A 721 -16.86 33.47 -48.83
C ASP A 721 -16.98 34.36 -47.58
N GLY A 722 -16.05 35.29 -47.41
CA GLY A 722 -16.40 36.62 -46.90
C GLY A 722 -15.54 37.21 -45.79
N ALA A 723 -14.78 38.23 -46.20
CA ALA A 723 -14.35 39.40 -45.42
C ALA A 723 -13.09 39.26 -44.55
N GLY A 724 -11.97 39.66 -45.16
CA GLY A 724 -10.86 40.26 -44.43
C GLY A 724 -11.14 41.71 -44.04
N LEU A 725 -10.39 42.16 -43.04
CA LEU A 725 -9.93 43.52 -42.70
C LEU A 725 -8.92 43.25 -41.56
N ALA A 726 -7.60 43.20 -41.80
CA ALA A 726 -6.70 44.35 -41.83
C ALA A 726 -6.97 45.31 -40.66
N ASP A 727 -6.16 45.24 -39.59
CA ASP A 727 -5.17 46.29 -39.35
C ASP A 727 -4.11 45.81 -38.35
N GLY A 728 -2.86 46.06 -38.71
CA GLY A 728 -1.69 46.00 -37.85
C GLY A 728 -0.90 47.26 -38.10
N ALA A 729 -0.36 47.85 -37.05
CA ALA A 729 0.63 48.92 -37.05
C ALA A 729 1.02 49.16 -35.58
N ASP A 730 2.23 49.50 -35.18
CA ASP A 730 3.50 49.77 -35.84
C ASP A 730 4.51 49.86 -34.66
N ALA A 731 5.67 49.21 -34.72
CA ALA A 731 6.95 49.76 -35.21
C ALA A 731 7.80 50.50 -34.15
N ALA A 732 9.10 50.34 -34.37
CA ALA A 732 10.26 51.17 -33.98
C ALA A 732 11.17 50.56 -32.90
N ASP A 733 12.50 50.58 -33.00
CA ASP A 733 13.45 50.77 -34.10
C ASP A 733 14.86 50.58 -33.51
N ALA A 734 15.85 50.46 -34.39
CA ALA A 734 17.26 50.87 -34.23
C ALA A 734 18.16 50.13 -33.20
N VAL A 735 19.11 49.28 -33.64
CA VAL A 735 20.44 49.56 -34.26
C VAL A 735 21.56 49.66 -33.21
N GLU A 736 22.55 48.76 -33.24
CA GLU A 736 23.95 49.01 -33.67
C GLU A 736 24.86 47.80 -33.33
N LEU A 737 25.47 47.21 -34.38
CA LEU A 737 26.73 46.44 -34.32
C LEU A 737 27.88 47.43 -34.61
N PRO A 738 29.15 47.15 -34.25
CA PRO A 738 30.07 46.45 -35.18
C PRO A 738 30.96 45.41 -34.45
N GLY A 739 31.52 44.38 -35.10
CA GLY A 739 32.65 44.46 -36.06
C GLY A 739 33.98 44.55 -35.28
N GLU A 740 35.07 43.84 -35.53
CA GLU A 740 35.63 43.28 -36.76
C GLU A 740 36.87 42.41 -36.43
N ALA A 741 37.23 41.60 -37.44
CA ALA A 741 38.58 41.30 -37.94
C ALA A 741 39.49 40.24 -37.28
N GLU A 742 39.74 39.22 -38.10
CA GLU A 742 40.89 38.32 -38.17
C GLU A 742 42.24 39.06 -38.25
N ALA A 743 43.32 38.43 -37.76
CA ALA A 743 44.35 37.79 -38.59
C ALA A 743 45.70 37.60 -37.85
N VAL A 744 46.50 36.67 -38.38
CA VAL A 744 47.96 36.42 -38.20
C VAL A 744 48.32 35.48 -37.02
N ASP A 745 49.19 34.47 -37.11
CA ASP A 745 49.83 33.64 -38.15
C ASP A 745 50.70 32.60 -37.39
N ALA A 746 50.95 31.46 -38.04
CA ALA A 746 52.07 30.51 -37.93
C ALA A 746 52.69 30.10 -36.56
N GLY A 747 52.90 28.78 -36.40
CA GLY A 747 53.96 28.28 -35.52
C GLY A 747 53.94 26.80 -35.14
N ASP A 748 54.14 25.92 -36.12
CA ASP A 748 54.96 24.69 -36.08
C ASP A 748 55.04 23.77 -34.83
N SER A 749 54.69 22.49 -35.11
CA SER A 749 55.51 21.28 -34.90
C SER A 749 55.74 20.77 -33.46
N VAL A 750 55.94 19.49 -33.13
CA VAL A 750 56.33 18.25 -33.83
C VAL A 750 55.68 17.06 -33.09
N ILE A 751 55.17 16.09 -33.84
CA ILE A 751 54.87 14.73 -33.37
C ILE A 751 56.18 13.92 -33.47
N ALA A 752 56.58 13.26 -32.39
CA ALA A 752 57.60 12.21 -32.40
C ALA A 752 56.99 10.88 -31.98
N THR A 753 57.27 9.91 -32.86
CA THR A 753 56.83 8.53 -32.99
C THR A 753 57.56 7.52 -32.09
N GLY A 754 56.95 6.34 -31.93
CA GLY A 754 57.58 5.07 -31.51
C GLY A 754 56.58 4.24 -30.69
N SER A 755 55.82 3.27 -31.24
CA SER A 755 56.25 1.92 -31.68
C SER A 755 57.08 1.21 -30.59
N THR A 756 56.99 -0.06 -30.25
CA THR A 756 56.24 -1.28 -30.61
C THR A 756 56.90 -2.38 -29.75
N ASP A 757 56.20 -3.51 -29.54
CA ASP A 757 56.77 -4.84 -29.24
C ASP A 757 57.35 -5.13 -27.85
N ALA A 758 56.66 -6.03 -27.14
CA ALA A 758 57.26 -7.29 -26.70
C ALA A 758 56.19 -8.37 -26.51
N THR A 759 56.34 -9.41 -27.30
CA THR A 759 55.64 -10.70 -27.37
C THR A 759 55.99 -11.62 -26.20
N GLY A 760 55.13 -12.60 -25.88
CA GLY A 760 55.55 -13.71 -25.01
C GLY A 760 54.50 -14.65 -24.41
N SER A 761 53.91 -15.51 -25.25
CA SER A 761 53.62 -16.94 -25.00
C SER A 761 52.55 -17.41 -23.97
N ALA A 762 51.40 -17.81 -24.53
CA ALA A 762 50.81 -19.17 -24.54
C ALA A 762 51.25 -20.19 -23.46
N ASP A 763 50.28 -20.72 -22.68
CA ASP A 763 49.58 -22.00 -22.92
C ASP A 763 49.02 -22.59 -21.61
N SER A 764 47.71 -22.82 -21.54
CA SER A 764 47.10 -24.02 -20.93
C SER A 764 45.57 -23.97 -21.07
N VAL A 765 45.10 -24.69 -22.09
CA VAL A 765 43.69 -25.00 -22.32
C VAL A 765 43.26 -26.11 -21.37
N GLY A 766 42.27 -25.82 -20.53
CA GLY A 766 41.54 -26.78 -19.69
C GLY A 766 40.05 -26.47 -19.78
N SER A 767 39.37 -27.24 -20.63
CA SER A 767 37.93 -27.22 -20.92
C SER A 767 37.05 -27.24 -19.67
N VAL A 768 36.12 -26.28 -19.54
CA VAL A 768 34.94 -26.36 -18.68
C VAL A 768 33.73 -25.86 -19.48
N ASP A 769 32.65 -26.61 -19.34
CA ASP A 769 31.40 -26.54 -20.09
C ASP A 769 30.77 -25.15 -20.19
N SER A 770 30.44 -24.78 -21.43
CA SER A 770 29.56 -23.67 -21.76
C SER A 770 28.14 -23.97 -21.30
N ILE A 771 27.63 -23.22 -20.32
CA ILE A 771 26.20 -23.04 -20.06
C ILE A 771 25.86 -21.57 -20.30
N ASP A 772 24.82 -21.39 -21.12
CA ASP A 772 24.25 -20.17 -21.68
C ASP A 772 24.33 -18.90 -20.81
N LEU A 773 25.07 -17.90 -21.32
CA LEU A 773 24.95 -16.49 -20.96
C LEU A 773 24.58 -15.70 -22.21
N ILE A 774 23.30 -15.72 -22.58
CA ILE A 774 22.66 -14.64 -23.33
C ILE A 774 21.42 -14.22 -22.53
N GLY A 775 21.68 -13.65 -21.36
CA GLY A 775 20.70 -12.81 -20.68
C GLY A 775 20.66 -11.47 -21.41
N SER A 776 19.73 -11.35 -22.36
CA SER A 776 19.33 -10.10 -22.99
C SER A 776 19.05 -9.06 -21.90
N THR A 777 19.97 -8.11 -21.71
CA THR A 777 19.68 -6.85 -21.02
C THR A 777 18.74 -6.04 -21.91
N ASP A 778 17.46 -6.31 -21.75
CA ASP A 778 16.38 -5.47 -22.24
C ASP A 778 16.42 -4.16 -21.43
N VAL A 779 17.34 -3.26 -21.80
CA VAL A 779 17.45 -1.93 -21.20
C VAL A 779 16.25 -1.13 -21.69
N ARG A 780 15.11 -1.31 -21.00
CA ARG A 780 13.99 -0.36 -21.08
C ARG A 780 14.54 1.03 -20.74
N PRO A 781 14.13 2.09 -21.45
CA PRO A 781 14.46 3.45 -21.05
C PRO A 781 14.01 3.66 -19.59
N PRO A 782 14.78 4.42 -18.78
CA PRO A 782 14.41 4.67 -17.39
C PRO A 782 13.00 5.29 -17.36
N SER A 783 12.07 4.59 -16.72
CA SER A 783 10.73 5.10 -16.48
C SER A 783 10.81 6.31 -15.55
N TRP A 784 9.90 7.27 -15.73
CA TRP A 784 9.72 8.37 -14.78
C TRP A 784 9.67 7.87 -13.33
N PRO A 785 10.25 8.62 -12.38
CA PRO A 785 10.34 8.19 -10.98
C PRO A 785 8.98 7.76 -10.41
N GLY A 786 8.94 6.59 -9.77
CA GLY A 786 7.73 6.02 -9.15
C GLY A 786 7.28 6.77 -7.89
N GLU A 787 8.16 7.63 -7.37
CA GLU A 787 7.98 8.51 -6.21
C GLU A 787 6.73 9.38 -6.32
N PHE A 788 6.38 9.82 -7.53
CA PHE A 788 5.27 10.74 -7.78
C PHE A 788 3.93 10.04 -8.05
N GLY A 789 3.70 8.85 -7.47
CA GLY A 789 2.43 8.11 -7.54
C GLY A 789 1.30 8.73 -6.70
N PRO A 790 0.12 8.09 -6.59
CA PRO A 790 -1.04 8.70 -5.92
C PRO A 790 -0.83 9.07 -4.44
N ALA A 791 -0.08 8.26 -3.69
CA ALA A 791 0.29 8.55 -2.29
C ALA A 791 1.15 9.82 -2.15
N PHE A 792 2.00 10.09 -3.16
CA PHE A 792 2.42 11.41 -3.63
C PHE A 792 1.56 12.61 -3.18
N TRP A 793 0.62 12.85 -4.08
CA TRP A 793 -0.31 13.95 -4.19
C TRP A 793 -1.36 13.96 -3.07
N ALA A 794 -1.78 12.77 -2.61
CA ALA A 794 -2.70 12.66 -1.48
C ALA A 794 -2.10 13.22 -0.18
N GLY A 795 -0.78 13.08 0.01
CA GLY A 795 -0.09 13.54 1.21
C GLY A 795 0.45 14.97 1.14
N LEU A 796 0.18 15.74 0.08
CA LEU A 796 0.58 17.14 -0.01
C LEU A 796 -0.39 18.05 0.77
N PRO A 797 0.10 19.02 1.55
CA PRO A 797 -0.74 19.98 2.27
C PRO A 797 -1.29 21.03 1.29
N LEU A 798 -2.40 20.71 0.64
CA LEU A 798 -3.05 21.51 -0.39
C LEU A 798 -4.53 21.74 -0.07
N SER A 799 -5.07 22.84 -0.57
CA SER A 799 -6.52 23.02 -0.65
C SER A 799 -7.16 21.92 -1.50
N LEU A 800 -8.43 21.60 -1.21
CA LEU A 800 -9.18 20.59 -1.96
C LEU A 800 -9.26 20.94 -3.47
N GLU A 801 -9.46 22.21 -3.79
CA GLU A 801 -9.54 22.72 -5.16
C GLU A 801 -8.23 22.53 -5.92
N THR A 802 -7.11 22.97 -5.35
CA THR A 802 -5.78 22.80 -5.95
C THR A 802 -5.43 21.32 -6.14
N ARG A 803 -5.75 20.48 -5.15
CA ARG A 803 -5.51 19.03 -5.24
C ARG A 803 -6.28 18.39 -6.40
N LEU A 804 -7.55 18.75 -6.59
CA LEU A 804 -8.37 18.22 -7.68
C LEU A 804 -7.92 18.75 -9.05
N ASP A 805 -7.47 20.01 -9.17
CA ASP A 805 -6.87 20.52 -10.42
C ASP A 805 -5.62 19.71 -10.82
N LEU A 806 -4.77 19.36 -9.85
CA LEU A 806 -3.59 18.52 -10.09
C LEU A 806 -3.96 17.08 -10.44
N LEU A 807 -4.90 16.47 -9.72
CA LEU A 807 -5.39 15.12 -10.03
C LEU A 807 -6.02 15.05 -11.43
N ARG A 808 -6.74 16.09 -11.86
CA ARG A 808 -7.27 16.20 -13.24
C ARG A 808 -6.20 16.00 -14.30
N ARG A 809 -5.00 16.56 -14.08
CA ARG A 809 -3.84 16.41 -14.98
C ARG A 809 -3.21 15.02 -14.89
N LEU A 810 -3.13 14.47 -13.68
CA LEU A 810 -2.48 13.18 -13.39
C LEU A 810 -3.30 11.97 -13.80
N VAL A 811 -4.62 12.07 -13.91
CA VAL A 811 -5.48 10.97 -14.39
C VAL A 811 -5.10 10.54 -15.82
N LEU A 812 -4.47 11.42 -16.61
CA LEU A 812 -3.88 11.05 -17.91
C LEU A 812 -2.70 10.07 -17.79
N ALA A 813 -2.14 9.91 -16.60
CA ALA A 813 -1.06 8.97 -16.30
C ALA A 813 -1.58 7.63 -15.73
N ASP A 814 -2.90 7.44 -15.61
CA ASP A 814 -3.47 6.22 -15.03
C ASP A 814 -3.21 4.98 -15.91
N PRO A 815 -2.84 3.83 -15.31
CA PRO A 815 -2.67 2.58 -16.02
C PRO A 815 -4.00 1.98 -16.47
N ALA A 816 -3.96 1.03 -17.41
CA ALA A 816 -5.16 0.39 -17.94
C ALA A 816 -5.96 -0.30 -16.84
N PRO A 817 -7.31 -0.36 -16.97
CA PRO A 817 -8.21 -1.10 -16.07
C PRO A 817 -7.73 -2.51 -15.70
N GLN A 818 -7.03 -3.15 -16.64
CA GLN A 818 -6.58 -4.55 -16.63
C GLN A 818 -5.34 -4.79 -15.76
N ASP A 819 -4.56 -3.75 -15.44
CA ASP A 819 -3.40 -3.81 -14.55
C ASP A 819 -3.85 -3.70 -13.08
N ALA A 820 -4.49 -4.75 -12.58
CA ALA A 820 -5.27 -4.78 -11.33
C ALA A 820 -4.49 -4.63 -10.00
N GLY A 821 -3.29 -4.02 -10.01
CA GLY A 821 -2.46 -3.85 -8.81
C GLY A 821 -1.74 -2.51 -8.69
N ALA A 822 -1.78 -1.64 -9.71
CA ALA A 822 -1.14 -0.34 -9.66
C ALA A 822 -2.13 0.73 -9.14
N PRO A 823 -1.75 1.54 -8.12
CA PRO A 823 -2.64 2.55 -7.57
C PRO A 823 -2.95 3.62 -8.63
N ARG A 824 -4.23 3.97 -8.81
CA ARG A 824 -4.67 5.00 -9.77
C ARG A 824 -4.92 6.35 -9.08
N TYR A 825 -4.74 7.43 -9.83
CA TYR A 825 -5.13 8.77 -9.42
C TYR A 825 -6.66 8.89 -9.34
N LEU A 826 -7.40 8.22 -10.23
CA LEU A 826 -8.86 8.11 -10.11
C LEU A 826 -9.31 7.50 -8.79
N ASP A 827 -8.59 6.50 -8.24
CA ASP A 827 -8.91 5.91 -6.94
C ASP A 827 -8.74 6.94 -5.79
N SER A 828 -7.76 7.83 -5.92
CA SER A 828 -7.56 8.93 -4.97
C SER A 828 -8.71 9.94 -5.03
N VAL A 829 -9.22 10.25 -6.23
CA VAL A 829 -10.40 11.11 -6.40
C VAL A 829 -11.64 10.44 -5.80
N ALA A 830 -11.83 9.13 -6.02
CA ALA A 830 -12.93 8.35 -5.44
C ALA A 830 -12.88 8.34 -3.90
N ALA A 831 -11.68 8.19 -3.31
CA ALA A 831 -11.49 8.27 -1.86
C ALA A 831 -11.82 9.66 -1.30
N LEU A 832 -11.43 10.74 -1.99
CA LEU A 832 -11.82 12.11 -1.63
C LEU A 832 -13.34 12.31 -1.75
N LEU A 833 -13.97 11.81 -2.82
CA LEU A 833 -15.41 11.88 -3.01
C LEU A 833 -16.17 11.10 -1.93
N ALA A 834 -15.62 9.99 -1.44
CA ALA A 834 -16.20 9.22 -0.35
C ALA A 834 -16.16 9.95 1.02
N THR A 835 -15.19 10.85 1.22
CA THR A 835 -15.00 11.60 2.48
C THR A 835 -15.68 12.96 2.47
N ALA A 836 -15.68 13.66 1.33
CA ALA A 836 -16.29 14.99 1.16
C ALA A 836 -17.14 15.06 -0.11
N PRO A 837 -18.28 14.33 -0.18
CA PRO A 837 -19.03 14.12 -1.42
C PRO A 837 -19.48 15.42 -2.09
N THR A 838 -20.05 16.35 -1.31
CA THR A 838 -20.58 17.63 -1.81
C THR A 838 -19.46 18.53 -2.36
N ALA A 839 -18.39 18.72 -1.59
CA ALA A 839 -17.29 19.60 -1.99
C ALA A 839 -16.52 19.08 -3.20
N VAL A 840 -16.30 17.76 -3.28
CA VAL A 840 -15.60 17.14 -4.42
C VAL A 840 -16.50 17.11 -5.65
N ALA A 841 -17.80 16.84 -5.51
CA ALA A 841 -18.72 16.84 -6.64
C ALA A 841 -18.78 18.21 -7.35
N ALA A 842 -18.80 19.30 -6.58
CA ALA A 842 -18.77 20.66 -7.11
C ALA A 842 -17.47 20.99 -7.89
N GLN A 843 -16.38 20.31 -7.57
CA GLN A 843 -15.10 20.47 -8.28
C GLN A 843 -15.02 19.56 -9.51
N LEU A 844 -15.61 18.36 -9.48
CA LEU A 844 -15.66 17.44 -10.61
C LEU A 844 -16.49 17.96 -11.78
N THR A 845 -17.51 18.80 -11.54
CA THR A 845 -18.26 19.43 -12.64
C THR A 845 -17.38 20.33 -13.50
N ARG A 846 -16.31 20.92 -12.94
CA ARG A 846 -15.32 21.71 -13.69
C ARG A 846 -14.43 20.86 -14.60
N TRP A 847 -14.51 19.53 -14.51
CA TRP A 847 -13.79 18.62 -15.40
C TRP A 847 -14.61 18.29 -16.66
N PHE A 848 -15.88 18.69 -16.73
CA PHE A 848 -16.75 18.31 -17.84
C PHE A 848 -16.34 18.90 -19.21
N ASP A 849 -15.56 19.98 -19.22
CA ASP A 849 -14.98 20.58 -20.43
C ASP A 849 -13.65 19.91 -20.86
N ASP A 850 -13.11 18.98 -20.06
CA ASP A 850 -11.81 18.37 -20.31
C ASP A 850 -11.91 17.10 -21.17
N GLU A 851 -11.86 17.29 -22.49
CA GLU A 851 -11.97 16.22 -23.49
C GLU A 851 -10.65 15.52 -23.82
N ARG A 852 -9.60 15.68 -23.00
CA ARG A 852 -8.34 14.95 -23.19
C ARG A 852 -8.58 13.44 -23.00
N PRO A 853 -8.19 12.59 -23.97
CA PRO A 853 -8.42 11.15 -23.89
C PRO A 853 -7.51 10.51 -22.84
N LEU A 854 -8.05 9.54 -22.10
CA LEU A 854 -7.28 8.72 -21.16
C LEU A 854 -6.44 7.73 -21.96
N PRO A 855 -5.08 7.77 -21.89
CA PRO A 855 -4.23 6.95 -22.76
C PRO A 855 -4.48 5.45 -22.65
N ALA A 856 -4.88 4.98 -21.46
CA ALA A 856 -5.14 3.57 -21.20
C ALA A 856 -6.56 3.10 -21.59
N THR A 857 -7.47 4.05 -21.88
CA THR A 857 -8.83 3.81 -22.37
C THR A 857 -9.18 4.92 -23.38
N PRO A 858 -8.74 4.83 -24.64
CA PRO A 858 -8.82 5.94 -25.60
C PRO A 858 -10.24 6.44 -25.92
N HIS A 859 -11.26 5.64 -25.60
CA HIS A 859 -12.67 6.00 -25.76
C HIS A 859 -13.24 6.82 -24.58
N ALA A 860 -12.48 6.94 -23.48
CA ALA A 860 -12.84 7.73 -22.31
C ALA A 860 -11.98 9.00 -22.23
N THR A 861 -12.59 10.12 -21.89
CA THR A 861 -11.94 11.39 -21.59
C THR A 861 -11.97 11.68 -20.09
N VAL A 862 -11.19 12.65 -19.63
CA VAL A 862 -11.23 13.15 -18.24
C VAL A 862 -12.65 13.56 -17.85
N ALA A 863 -13.39 14.22 -18.75
CA ALA A 863 -14.80 14.57 -18.56
C ALA A 863 -15.70 13.34 -18.37
N THR A 864 -15.55 12.29 -19.18
CA THR A 864 -16.33 11.05 -19.01
C THR A 864 -15.99 10.30 -17.72
N ALA A 865 -14.73 10.36 -17.26
CA ALA A 865 -14.32 9.76 -16.00
C ALA A 865 -14.91 10.51 -14.79
N ALA A 866 -14.94 11.84 -14.81
CA ALA A 866 -15.63 12.64 -13.80
C ALA A 866 -17.13 12.32 -13.75
N GLN A 867 -17.78 12.23 -14.92
CA GLN A 867 -19.19 11.85 -15.04
C GLN A 867 -19.44 10.45 -14.45
N ALA A 868 -18.59 9.47 -14.78
CA ALA A 868 -18.69 8.11 -14.26
C ALA A 868 -18.47 8.04 -12.74
N LEU A 869 -17.53 8.81 -12.18
CA LEU A 869 -17.30 8.88 -10.74
C LEU A 869 -18.52 9.45 -9.99
N LEU A 870 -19.08 10.57 -10.48
CA LEU A 870 -20.29 11.17 -9.91
C LEU A 870 -21.48 10.21 -9.96
N HIS A 871 -21.65 9.49 -11.09
CA HIS A 871 -22.68 8.47 -11.20
C HIS A 871 -22.44 7.29 -10.24
N THR A 872 -21.22 6.76 -10.16
CA THR A 872 -20.90 5.59 -9.32
C THR A 872 -21.08 5.89 -7.83
N HIS A 873 -20.71 7.09 -7.38
CA HIS A 873 -20.78 7.50 -5.97
C HIS A 873 -22.04 8.32 -5.63
N ARG A 874 -23.04 8.36 -6.52
CA ARG A 874 -24.26 9.19 -6.40
C ARG A 874 -24.97 9.08 -5.05
N HIS A 875 -25.02 7.89 -4.46
CA HIS A 875 -25.75 7.58 -3.22
C HIS A 875 -25.20 8.26 -1.96
N ARG A 876 -24.02 8.88 -2.03
CA ARG A 876 -23.38 9.50 -0.85
C ARG A 876 -24.02 10.84 -0.45
N ALA A 877 -24.51 11.62 -1.41
CA ALA A 877 -25.12 12.93 -1.19
C ALA A 877 -26.03 13.34 -2.36
N LEU A 878 -27.08 12.54 -2.62
CA LEU A 878 -27.97 12.73 -3.79
C LEU A 878 -28.59 14.13 -3.86
N ASP A 879 -29.13 14.63 -2.74
CA ASP A 879 -29.81 15.92 -2.71
C ASP A 879 -28.85 17.08 -3.03
N ASP A 880 -27.63 17.06 -2.49
CA ASP A 880 -26.59 18.05 -2.80
C ASP A 880 -26.06 17.91 -4.24
N LEU A 881 -25.89 16.66 -4.72
CA LEU A 881 -25.45 16.39 -6.08
C LEU A 881 -26.42 16.97 -7.10
N THR A 882 -27.74 16.82 -6.89
CA THR A 882 -28.74 17.43 -7.78
C THR A 882 -28.63 18.96 -7.83
N GLU A 883 -28.39 19.61 -6.70
CA GLU A 883 -28.18 21.07 -6.63
C GLU A 883 -26.92 21.51 -7.38
N ILE A 884 -25.83 20.77 -7.24
CA ILE A 884 -24.56 21.03 -7.95
C ILE A 884 -24.73 20.86 -9.46
N LEU A 885 -25.41 19.80 -9.90
CA LEU A 885 -25.59 19.50 -11.32
C LEU A 885 -26.50 20.53 -12.00
N VAL A 886 -27.58 20.97 -11.35
CA VAL A 886 -28.48 21.98 -11.95
C VAL A 886 -27.81 23.35 -12.08
N ASP A 887 -26.93 23.71 -11.15
CA ASP A 887 -26.19 24.98 -11.20
C ASP A 887 -25.03 24.96 -12.21
N CYS A 888 -24.56 23.77 -12.62
CA CYS A 888 -23.46 23.61 -13.57
C CYS A 888 -23.83 24.01 -15.01
N ALA A 889 -25.10 23.87 -15.40
CA ALA A 889 -25.60 24.14 -16.76
C ALA A 889 -24.73 23.55 -17.90
N HIS A 890 -24.29 22.29 -17.75
CA HIS A 890 -23.45 21.58 -18.72
C HIS A 890 -24.17 20.34 -19.25
N ARG A 891 -24.00 20.00 -20.54
CA ARG A 891 -24.65 18.85 -21.20
C ARG A 891 -24.49 17.53 -20.42
N ARG A 892 -23.28 17.25 -19.92
CA ARG A 892 -22.99 16.05 -19.11
C ARG A 892 -23.71 16.05 -17.76
N ALA A 893 -23.93 17.24 -17.17
CA ALA A 893 -24.74 17.36 -15.97
C ALA A 893 -26.21 17.04 -16.28
N ASP A 894 -26.72 17.47 -17.44
CA ASP A 894 -28.07 17.15 -17.88
C ASP A 894 -28.26 15.65 -18.15
N GLU A 895 -27.25 14.98 -18.71
CA GLU A 895 -27.23 13.52 -18.89
C GLU A 895 -27.26 12.79 -17.54
N LEU A 896 -26.52 13.26 -16.53
CA LEU A 896 -26.56 12.70 -15.18
C LEU A 896 -27.91 12.94 -14.49
N LEU A 897 -28.45 14.16 -14.58
CA LEU A 897 -29.78 14.48 -14.03
C LEU A 897 -30.88 13.67 -14.71
N ALA A 898 -30.75 13.38 -16.01
CA ALA A 898 -31.64 12.48 -16.72
C ALA A 898 -31.55 11.05 -16.19
N ALA A 899 -30.34 10.51 -16.03
CA ALA A 899 -30.13 9.17 -15.47
C ALA A 899 -30.68 9.07 -14.03
N LEU A 900 -30.47 10.10 -13.20
CA LEU A 900 -31.02 10.17 -11.84
C LEU A 900 -32.56 10.25 -11.84
N ALA A 901 -33.20 10.79 -12.87
CA ALA A 901 -34.66 10.82 -12.98
C ALA A 901 -35.27 9.41 -13.10
N GLU A 902 -34.53 8.50 -13.75
CA GLU A 902 -34.96 7.13 -14.00
C GLU A 902 -34.56 6.20 -12.86
N GLU A 903 -33.32 6.32 -12.38
CA GLU A 903 -32.74 5.42 -11.39
C GLU A 903 -33.08 5.82 -9.95
N GLU A 904 -33.15 7.12 -9.64
CA GLU A 904 -33.34 7.67 -8.29
C GLU A 904 -34.50 8.70 -8.25
N PRO A 905 -35.71 8.33 -8.69
CA PRO A 905 -36.81 9.26 -8.91
C PRO A 905 -37.23 10.03 -7.67
N SER A 906 -37.16 9.41 -6.49
CA SER A 906 -37.56 10.06 -5.24
C SER A 906 -36.63 11.20 -4.84
N ALA A 907 -35.32 11.09 -5.10
CA ALA A 907 -34.38 12.18 -4.85
C ALA A 907 -34.62 13.34 -5.82
N LEU A 908 -34.84 13.04 -7.10
CA LEU A 908 -35.10 14.08 -8.09
C LEU A 908 -36.45 14.77 -7.85
N CYS A 909 -37.49 14.08 -7.39
CA CYS A 909 -38.77 14.70 -7.02
C CYS A 909 -38.63 15.73 -5.88
N ARG A 910 -37.81 15.44 -4.85
CA ARG A 910 -37.48 16.41 -3.79
C ARG A 910 -36.72 17.62 -4.34
N ALA A 911 -35.78 17.40 -5.26
CA ALA A 911 -35.03 18.48 -5.90
C ALA A 911 -35.95 19.37 -6.76
N VAL A 912 -36.82 18.77 -7.57
CA VAL A 912 -37.83 19.46 -8.40
C VAL A 912 -38.76 20.32 -7.55
N ASP A 913 -39.24 19.82 -6.41
CA ASP A 913 -40.06 20.61 -5.49
C ASP A 913 -39.30 21.83 -4.93
N ARG A 914 -38.04 21.65 -4.49
CA ARG A 914 -37.19 22.78 -4.08
C ARG A 914 -36.99 23.79 -5.20
N TRP A 915 -36.68 23.33 -6.41
CA TRP A 915 -36.41 24.19 -7.57
C TRP A 915 -37.64 24.96 -8.05
N ALA A 916 -38.84 24.39 -7.96
CA ALA A 916 -40.09 25.06 -8.31
C ALA A 916 -40.38 26.27 -7.40
N HIS A 917 -39.96 26.20 -6.15
CA HIS A 917 -40.10 27.27 -5.16
C HIS A 917 -38.95 28.30 -5.20
N ASP A 918 -37.89 28.06 -5.98
CA ASP A 918 -36.73 28.95 -6.10
C ASP A 918 -37.09 30.29 -6.79
N GLU A 919 -36.36 31.35 -6.45
CA GLU A 919 -36.51 32.67 -7.05
C GLU A 919 -35.86 32.76 -8.44
N ARG A 920 -34.86 31.92 -8.73
CA ARG A 920 -34.12 31.93 -10.00
C ARG A 920 -34.93 31.25 -11.11
N PRO A 921 -35.20 31.92 -12.24
CA PRO A 921 -35.99 31.35 -13.34
C PRO A 921 -35.39 30.05 -13.92
N ALA A 922 -34.06 29.95 -14.02
CA ALA A 922 -33.38 28.77 -14.57
C ALA A 922 -33.69 27.48 -13.78
N ARG A 923 -33.76 27.57 -12.45
CA ARG A 923 -34.10 26.41 -11.59
C ARG A 923 -35.56 26.00 -11.75
N ARG A 924 -36.47 26.95 -11.96
CA ARG A 924 -37.88 26.64 -12.26
C ARG A 924 -38.07 25.96 -13.61
N VAL A 925 -37.28 26.35 -14.62
CA VAL A 925 -37.22 25.64 -15.92
C VAL A 925 -36.72 24.21 -15.73
N ALA A 926 -35.67 24.02 -14.93
CA ALA A 926 -35.15 22.70 -14.59
C ALA A 926 -36.18 21.85 -13.82
N ALA A 927 -36.96 22.44 -12.91
CA ALA A 927 -38.02 21.77 -12.16
C ALA A 927 -39.05 21.13 -13.11
N VAL A 928 -39.51 21.85 -14.13
CA VAL A 928 -40.43 21.31 -15.14
C VAL A 928 -39.76 20.23 -15.98
N THR A 929 -38.56 20.51 -16.48
CA THR A 929 -37.83 19.60 -17.39
C THR A 929 -37.56 18.25 -16.73
N TYR A 930 -36.97 18.27 -15.53
CA TYR A 930 -36.61 17.06 -14.79
C TYR A 930 -37.79 16.45 -14.07
N GLY A 931 -38.78 17.25 -13.64
CA GLY A 931 -40.04 16.75 -13.11
C GLY A 931 -40.77 15.87 -14.13
N LEU A 932 -40.87 16.32 -15.39
CA LEU A 932 -41.53 15.55 -16.45
C LEU A 932 -40.78 14.25 -16.79
N ARG A 933 -39.45 14.23 -16.61
CA ARG A 933 -38.60 13.03 -16.78
C ARG A 933 -38.71 12.06 -15.59
N ALA A 934 -38.82 12.55 -14.37
CA ALA A 934 -38.97 11.71 -13.17
C ALA A 934 -40.39 11.15 -13.00
N ALA A 935 -41.42 11.88 -13.47
CA ALA A 935 -42.82 11.52 -13.29
C ALA A 935 -43.22 10.08 -13.72
N PRO A 936 -42.71 9.50 -14.83
CA PRO A 936 -42.97 8.11 -15.18
C PRO A 936 -42.41 7.10 -14.16
N HIS A 937 -41.34 7.45 -13.45
CA HIS A 937 -40.61 6.59 -12.52
C HIS A 937 -41.00 6.82 -11.05
N ALA A 938 -41.82 7.85 -10.77
CA ALA A 938 -42.34 8.19 -9.46
C ALA A 938 -43.38 7.16 -8.95
N GLY A 939 -42.87 6.04 -8.40
CA GLY A 939 -43.69 4.93 -7.92
C GLY A 939 -44.43 5.21 -6.62
N THR A 940 -43.91 6.08 -5.75
CA THR A 940 -44.49 6.33 -4.41
C THR A 940 -45.52 7.46 -4.41
N ASP A 941 -46.45 7.42 -3.46
CA ASP A 941 -47.41 8.52 -3.26
C ASP A 941 -46.72 9.82 -2.84
N ALA A 942 -45.61 9.74 -2.08
CA ALA A 942 -44.83 10.90 -1.65
C ALA A 942 -44.16 11.62 -2.83
N ASP A 943 -43.60 10.87 -3.79
CA ASP A 943 -42.98 11.44 -4.99
C ASP A 943 -44.03 12.17 -5.85
N ARG A 944 -45.21 11.56 -6.01
CA ARG A 944 -46.32 12.18 -6.73
C ARG A 944 -46.85 13.42 -6.02
N ASP A 945 -46.86 13.43 -4.69
CA ASP A 945 -47.25 14.61 -3.90
C ASP A 945 -46.24 15.75 -4.09
N LEU A 946 -44.93 15.49 -4.07
CA LEU A 946 -43.88 16.48 -4.35
C LEU A 946 -44.00 17.09 -5.74
N LEU A 947 -44.17 16.26 -6.78
CA LEU A 947 -44.37 16.75 -8.15
C LEU A 947 -45.67 17.58 -8.29
N ARG A 948 -46.73 17.21 -7.56
CA ARG A 948 -47.97 17.99 -7.51
C ARG A 948 -47.75 19.35 -6.86
N TYR A 949 -47.07 19.41 -5.73
CA TYR A 949 -46.76 20.68 -5.05
C TYR A 949 -45.91 21.59 -5.93
N ALA A 950 -44.86 21.04 -6.56
CA ALA A 950 -44.02 21.74 -7.52
C ALA A 950 -44.84 22.35 -8.67
N ALA A 951 -45.71 21.56 -9.30
CA ALA A 951 -46.54 22.01 -10.41
C ALA A 951 -47.54 23.11 -10.00
N LEU A 952 -48.17 22.97 -8.82
CA LEU A 952 -49.09 23.98 -8.31
C LEU A 952 -48.37 25.29 -7.95
N ALA A 953 -47.16 25.21 -7.40
CA ALA A 953 -46.33 26.38 -7.12
C ALA A 953 -46.02 27.17 -8.41
N LEU A 954 -45.65 26.47 -9.49
CA LEU A 954 -45.39 27.08 -10.80
C LEU A 954 -46.64 27.72 -11.41
N LEU A 955 -47.80 27.05 -11.34
CA LEU A 955 -49.06 27.59 -11.86
C LEU A 955 -49.55 28.81 -11.08
N SER A 956 -49.22 28.90 -9.79
CA SER A 956 -49.59 30.06 -8.96
C SER A 956 -48.84 31.34 -9.35
N ARG A 957 -47.76 31.23 -10.14
CA ARG A 957 -46.90 32.34 -10.56
C ARG A 957 -47.22 32.77 -12.00
N PRO A 958 -47.81 33.96 -12.22
CA PRO A 958 -48.12 34.45 -13.57
C PRO A 958 -46.87 34.71 -14.43
N ALA A 959 -45.75 35.06 -13.80
CA ALA A 959 -44.48 35.30 -14.48
C ALA A 959 -43.89 34.05 -15.16
N ASP A 960 -44.31 32.85 -14.73
CA ASP A 960 -43.85 31.58 -15.26
C ASP A 960 -44.85 30.97 -16.26
N ALA A 961 -45.69 31.80 -16.91
CA ALA A 961 -46.72 31.35 -17.87
C ALA A 961 -46.17 30.44 -18.98
N ALA A 962 -44.92 30.66 -19.41
CA ALA A 962 -44.25 29.81 -20.39
C ALA A 962 -43.99 28.38 -19.90
N LEU A 963 -44.00 28.13 -18.58
CA LEU A 963 -43.80 26.84 -17.94
C LEU A 963 -45.11 26.11 -17.59
N HIS A 964 -46.26 26.80 -17.72
CA HIS A 964 -47.56 26.28 -17.30
C HIS A 964 -47.96 25.01 -18.06
N GLY A 965 -47.62 24.89 -19.35
CA GLY A 965 -47.84 23.66 -20.12
C GLY A 965 -47.17 22.44 -19.49
N GLY A 966 -45.91 22.56 -19.06
CA GLY A 966 -45.20 21.46 -18.42
C GLY A 966 -45.70 21.16 -17.00
N ALA A 967 -46.08 22.18 -16.23
CA ALA A 967 -46.71 22.01 -14.92
C ALA A 967 -48.06 21.28 -15.03
N LEU A 968 -48.88 21.63 -16.03
CA LEU A 968 -50.12 20.91 -16.34
C LEU A 968 -49.83 19.45 -16.75
N GLY A 969 -48.75 19.20 -17.48
CA GLY A 969 -48.29 17.85 -17.82
C GLY A 969 -48.03 16.98 -16.58
N LEU A 970 -47.42 17.54 -15.52
CA LEU A 970 -47.23 16.84 -14.24
C LEU A 970 -48.57 16.53 -13.55
N LEU A 971 -49.49 17.49 -13.51
CA LEU A 971 -50.81 17.33 -12.87
C LEU A 971 -51.73 16.36 -13.61
N VAL A 972 -51.58 16.21 -14.94
CA VAL A 972 -52.32 15.22 -15.74
C VAL A 972 -51.78 13.81 -15.50
N ARG A 973 -50.47 13.65 -15.30
CA ARG A 973 -49.87 12.36 -14.96
C ARG A 973 -50.34 11.86 -13.60
N ASP A 974 -50.48 12.74 -12.60
CA ASP A 974 -50.99 12.36 -11.28
C ASP A 974 -52.48 11.96 -11.31
N PRO A 975 -52.83 10.69 -10.99
CA PRO A 975 -54.21 10.22 -11.01
C PRO A 975 -55.18 11.03 -10.15
N ARG A 976 -54.71 11.64 -9.04
CA ARG A 976 -55.58 12.42 -8.13
C ARG A 976 -56.03 13.75 -8.73
N THR A 977 -55.18 14.39 -9.54
CA THR A 977 -55.43 15.72 -10.11
C THR A 977 -55.80 15.70 -11.58
N ARG A 978 -55.56 14.57 -12.26
CA ARG A 978 -55.77 14.37 -13.70
C ARG A 978 -57.07 14.95 -14.24
N ALA A 979 -58.21 14.53 -13.68
CA ALA A 979 -59.52 14.93 -14.18
C ALA A 979 -59.76 16.45 -14.11
N ARG A 980 -59.18 17.13 -13.10
CA ARG A 980 -59.34 18.57 -12.90
C ARG A 980 -58.54 19.39 -13.90
N HIS A 981 -57.34 18.95 -14.25
CA HIS A 981 -56.39 19.73 -15.06
C HIS A 981 -56.30 19.29 -16.52
N LEU A 982 -56.89 18.14 -16.88
CA LEU A 982 -56.94 17.65 -18.26
C LEU A 982 -57.51 18.68 -19.26
N PRO A 983 -58.60 19.42 -19.00
CA PRO A 983 -59.11 20.42 -19.94
C PRO A 983 -58.08 21.52 -20.27
N GLN A 984 -57.37 22.02 -19.25
CA GLN A 984 -56.35 23.07 -19.42
C GLN A 984 -55.13 22.53 -20.19
N ALA A 985 -54.72 21.29 -19.91
CA ALA A 985 -53.64 20.64 -20.66
C ALA A 985 -54.01 20.41 -22.13
N VAL A 986 -55.27 20.07 -22.43
CA VAL A 986 -55.76 19.93 -23.81
C VAL A 986 -55.66 21.25 -24.57
N GLU A 987 -56.03 22.38 -23.97
CA GLU A 987 -55.90 23.71 -24.60
C GLU A 987 -54.45 24.01 -24.96
N HIS A 988 -53.52 23.86 -24.01
CA HIS A 988 -52.09 24.06 -24.24
C HIS A 988 -51.53 23.10 -25.31
N PHE A 989 -51.93 21.83 -25.29
CA PHE A 989 -51.49 20.84 -26.26
C PHE A 989 -51.95 21.19 -27.69
N LEU A 990 -53.20 21.64 -27.85
CA LEU A 990 -53.73 22.06 -29.15
C LEU A 990 -53.00 23.29 -29.71
N THR A 991 -52.61 24.22 -28.84
CA THR A 991 -51.79 25.40 -29.23
C THR A 991 -50.36 25.06 -29.61
N GLY A 992 -49.91 23.82 -29.36
CA GLY A 992 -48.56 23.39 -29.68
C GLY A 992 -47.51 23.83 -28.66
N ASP A 993 -47.91 23.96 -27.38
CA ASP A 993 -47.00 24.33 -26.29
C ASP A 993 -45.81 23.33 -26.21
N PRO A 994 -44.56 23.78 -26.43
CA PRO A 994 -43.40 22.90 -26.43
C PRO A 994 -43.07 22.33 -25.04
N GLN A 995 -43.57 22.94 -23.95
CA GLN A 995 -43.34 22.48 -22.59
C GLN A 995 -44.28 21.35 -22.18
N LEU A 996 -45.33 21.06 -22.97
CA LEU A 996 -46.25 19.94 -22.72
C LEU A 996 -45.96 18.78 -23.68
N PRO A 997 -45.10 17.82 -23.31
CA PRO A 997 -44.78 16.69 -24.18
C PRO A 997 -46.02 15.80 -24.38
N PRO A 998 -46.22 15.20 -25.58
CA PRO A 998 -47.33 14.29 -25.84
C PRO A 998 -47.46 13.18 -24.81
N SER A 999 -46.33 12.62 -24.36
CA SER A 999 -46.29 11.56 -23.36
C SER A 999 -46.97 11.94 -22.03
N ALA A 1000 -46.97 13.21 -21.65
CA ALA A 1000 -47.64 13.68 -20.42
C ALA A 1000 -49.16 13.71 -20.56
N LEU A 1001 -49.69 14.15 -21.71
CA LEU A 1001 -51.13 14.09 -22.00
C LEU A 1001 -51.60 12.65 -22.16
N LEU A 1002 -50.81 11.83 -22.87
CA LEU A 1002 -51.11 10.43 -23.15
C LEU A 1002 -51.13 9.55 -21.90
N ALA A 1003 -50.54 9.99 -20.79
CA ALA A 1003 -50.64 9.31 -19.50
C ALA A 1003 -52.08 9.23 -18.95
N ALA A 1004 -53.02 10.04 -19.47
CA ALA A 1004 -54.43 9.98 -19.12
C ALA A 1004 -55.25 9.01 -20.00
N LEU A 1005 -54.62 8.32 -20.96
CA LEU A 1005 -55.31 7.46 -21.94
C LEU A 1005 -56.05 6.27 -21.28
N ASP A 1006 -55.55 5.79 -20.14
CA ASP A 1006 -56.13 4.70 -19.34
C ASP A 1006 -57.51 5.04 -18.75
N THR A 1007 -57.74 6.30 -18.43
CA THR A 1007 -58.86 6.79 -17.61
C THR A 1007 -59.77 7.71 -18.40
N HIS A 1008 -59.22 8.45 -19.38
CA HIS A 1008 -59.93 9.41 -20.22
C HIS A 1008 -59.60 9.19 -21.71
N PRO A 1009 -59.88 8.00 -22.27
CA PRO A 1009 -59.45 7.68 -23.64
C PRO A 1009 -60.10 8.57 -24.70
N GLU A 1010 -61.40 8.88 -24.59
CA GLU A 1010 -62.08 9.71 -25.60
C GLU A 1010 -61.54 11.15 -25.66
N PRO A 1011 -61.46 11.92 -24.55
CA PRO A 1011 -60.89 13.27 -24.58
C PRO A 1011 -59.45 13.33 -25.13
N VAL A 1012 -58.61 12.36 -24.76
CA VAL A 1012 -57.21 12.31 -25.20
C VAL A 1012 -57.12 11.98 -26.70
N LEU A 1013 -57.86 10.97 -27.18
CA LEU A 1013 -57.84 10.58 -28.58
C LEU A 1013 -58.43 11.68 -29.49
N ASP A 1014 -59.48 12.37 -29.06
CA ASP A 1014 -60.06 13.51 -29.80
C ASP A 1014 -59.09 14.68 -29.88
N THR A 1015 -58.37 14.95 -28.79
CA THR A 1015 -57.31 15.97 -28.75
C THR A 1015 -56.17 15.63 -29.72
N VAL A 1016 -55.72 14.37 -29.74
CA VAL A 1016 -54.70 13.91 -30.69
C VAL A 1016 -55.19 14.04 -32.14
N ARG A 1017 -56.43 13.63 -32.43
CA ARG A 1017 -57.03 13.81 -33.77
C ARG A 1017 -57.06 15.28 -34.18
N ALA A 1018 -57.44 16.17 -33.26
CA ALA A 1018 -57.47 17.60 -33.52
C ALA A 1018 -56.06 18.14 -33.77
N ARG A 1019 -55.06 17.78 -32.94
CA ARG A 1019 -53.66 18.21 -33.11
C ARG A 1019 -53.06 17.74 -34.43
N LEU A 1020 -53.34 16.50 -34.86
CA LEU A 1020 -52.85 15.94 -36.13
C LEU A 1020 -53.37 16.69 -37.38
N ARG A 1021 -54.44 17.48 -37.27
CA ARG A 1021 -54.94 18.33 -38.35
C ARG A 1021 -54.15 19.63 -38.51
N HIS A 1022 -53.37 20.02 -37.51
CA HIS A 1022 -52.53 21.21 -37.57
C HIS A 1022 -51.28 20.95 -38.44
N ARG A 1023 -50.83 21.98 -39.18
CA ARG A 1023 -49.71 21.83 -40.13
C ARG A 1023 -48.34 21.72 -39.46
N ASP A 1024 -48.19 22.30 -38.28
CA ASP A 1024 -46.98 22.33 -37.45
C ASP A 1024 -46.77 21.06 -36.61
N ALA A 1025 -47.78 20.18 -36.53
CA ALA A 1025 -47.64 18.90 -35.85
C ALA A 1025 -46.72 17.96 -36.64
N ASP A 1026 -45.86 17.21 -35.95
CA ASP A 1026 -45.19 16.02 -36.49
C ASP A 1026 -46.10 14.80 -36.28
N PRO A 1027 -46.89 14.40 -37.30
CA PRO A 1027 -47.78 13.26 -37.19
C PRO A 1027 -47.02 11.95 -36.96
N GLY A 1028 -45.80 11.81 -37.48
CA GLY A 1028 -45.00 10.61 -37.29
C GLY A 1028 -44.64 10.42 -35.82
N ARG A 1029 -44.08 11.46 -35.19
CA ARG A 1029 -43.69 11.39 -33.77
C ARG A 1029 -44.88 11.23 -32.84
N LEU A 1030 -45.94 12.02 -33.03
CA LEU A 1030 -47.12 11.98 -32.15
C LEU A 1030 -47.85 10.63 -32.19
N LEU A 1031 -47.95 10.02 -33.38
CA LEU A 1031 -48.54 8.69 -33.52
C LEU A 1031 -47.66 7.60 -32.89
N CYS A 1032 -46.32 7.70 -32.99
CA CYS A 1032 -45.41 6.79 -32.28
C CYS A 1032 -45.62 6.88 -30.76
N ASP A 1033 -45.62 8.10 -30.20
CA ASP A 1033 -45.82 8.33 -28.77
C ASP A 1033 -47.19 7.78 -28.30
N LEU A 1034 -48.25 7.92 -29.12
CA LEU A 1034 -49.58 7.34 -28.85
C LEU A 1034 -49.55 5.81 -28.79
N ILE A 1035 -48.85 5.16 -29.73
CA ILE A 1035 -48.71 3.70 -29.76
C ILE A 1035 -47.92 3.23 -28.54
N GLU A 1036 -46.85 3.92 -28.17
CA GLU A 1036 -46.05 3.62 -26.97
C GLU A 1036 -46.87 3.74 -25.69
N ALA A 1037 -47.61 4.84 -25.50
CA ALA A 1037 -48.47 5.03 -24.33
C ALA A 1037 -49.57 3.95 -24.22
N THR A 1038 -50.09 3.50 -25.38
CA THR A 1038 -51.07 2.41 -25.44
C THR A 1038 -50.45 1.07 -25.02
N ALA A 1039 -49.20 0.81 -25.42
CA ALA A 1039 -48.48 -0.41 -25.05
C ALA A 1039 -48.04 -0.42 -23.58
N ALA A 1040 -47.71 0.74 -23.00
CA ALA A 1040 -47.36 0.88 -21.59
C ALA A 1040 -48.55 0.67 -20.64
N THR A 1041 -49.78 0.75 -21.15
CA THR A 1041 -51.01 0.50 -20.39
C THR A 1041 -51.43 -0.96 -20.52
N SER A 1042 -52.06 -1.56 -19.50
CA SER A 1042 -52.83 -2.82 -19.66
C SER A 1042 -54.11 -2.57 -20.46
N ALA A 1043 -53.97 -2.10 -21.69
CA ALA A 1043 -55.04 -1.56 -22.51
C ALA A 1043 -56.05 -2.65 -22.88
N ALA A 1044 -57.33 -2.39 -22.64
CA ALA A 1044 -58.40 -3.25 -23.13
C ALA A 1044 -58.32 -3.34 -24.67
N PRO A 1045 -58.62 -4.49 -25.30
CA PRO A 1045 -58.63 -4.63 -26.75
C PRO A 1045 -59.46 -3.58 -27.50
N ALA A 1046 -60.46 -2.98 -26.84
CA ALA A 1046 -61.25 -1.87 -27.37
C ALA A 1046 -60.44 -0.57 -27.54
N LEU A 1047 -59.55 -0.24 -26.60
CA LEU A 1047 -58.68 0.94 -26.68
C LEU A 1047 -57.66 0.78 -27.81
N VAL A 1048 -57.05 -0.41 -27.92
CA VAL A 1048 -56.13 -0.74 -29.02
C VAL A 1048 -56.81 -0.53 -30.37
N ARG A 1049 -58.03 -1.06 -30.58
CA ARG A 1049 -58.78 -0.85 -31.84
C ARG A 1049 -59.05 0.63 -32.13
N ARG A 1050 -59.38 1.43 -31.13
CA ARG A 1050 -59.62 2.88 -31.29
C ARG A 1050 -58.35 3.63 -31.68
N VAL A 1051 -57.22 3.29 -31.06
CA VAL A 1051 -55.90 3.86 -31.38
C VAL A 1051 -55.50 3.48 -32.81
N VAL A 1052 -55.68 2.22 -33.22
CA VAL A 1052 -55.46 1.79 -34.61
C VAL A 1052 -56.31 2.62 -35.58
N GLY A 1053 -57.57 2.90 -35.23
CA GLY A 1053 -58.43 3.80 -36.00
C GLY A 1053 -57.84 5.21 -36.13
N VAL A 1054 -57.39 5.82 -35.02
CA VAL A 1054 -56.74 7.15 -35.04
C VAL A 1054 -55.49 7.16 -35.92
N VAL A 1055 -54.63 6.14 -35.80
CA VAL A 1055 -53.40 6.03 -36.61
C VAL A 1055 -53.74 5.90 -38.10
N ARG A 1056 -54.74 5.08 -38.45
CA ARG A 1056 -55.17 4.89 -39.84
C ARG A 1056 -55.77 6.19 -40.41
N ASP A 1057 -56.72 6.79 -39.72
CA ASP A 1057 -57.39 8.02 -40.17
C ASP A 1057 -56.38 9.17 -40.37
N ALA A 1058 -55.36 9.24 -39.50
CA ALA A 1058 -54.28 10.22 -39.61
C ALA A 1058 -53.35 9.95 -40.80
N LEU A 1059 -53.01 8.69 -41.07
CA LEU A 1059 -52.18 8.30 -42.21
C LEU A 1059 -52.91 8.42 -43.56
N GLU A 1060 -54.25 8.30 -43.56
CA GLU A 1060 -55.08 8.62 -44.73
C GLU A 1060 -55.02 10.12 -45.06
N GLN A 1061 -55.04 10.98 -44.04
CA GLN A 1061 -55.00 12.43 -44.21
C GLN A 1061 -53.59 12.96 -44.49
N ARG A 1062 -52.55 12.33 -43.93
CA ARG A 1062 -51.12 12.75 -44.00
C ARG A 1062 -50.21 11.55 -44.32
N PRO A 1063 -50.21 11.07 -45.58
CA PRO A 1063 -49.51 9.85 -45.98
C PRO A 1063 -47.98 9.92 -45.91
N GLU A 1064 -47.39 11.12 -45.76
CA GLU A 1064 -45.96 11.30 -45.56
C GLU A 1064 -45.44 10.74 -44.22
N ALA A 1065 -46.30 10.62 -43.21
CA ALA A 1065 -45.93 10.09 -41.88
C ALA A 1065 -45.69 8.57 -41.88
N ALA A 1066 -46.07 7.88 -42.96
CA ALA A 1066 -45.93 6.44 -43.13
C ALA A 1066 -44.49 5.94 -42.91
N GLY A 1067 -43.49 6.70 -43.37
CA GLY A 1067 -42.07 6.39 -43.18
C GLY A 1067 -41.66 6.31 -41.71
N GLY A 1068 -42.10 7.29 -40.91
CA GLY A 1068 -41.80 7.35 -39.48
C GLY A 1068 -42.42 6.19 -38.69
N ILE A 1069 -43.67 5.83 -39.02
CA ILE A 1069 -44.37 4.71 -38.39
C ILE A 1069 -43.73 3.37 -38.76
N ALA A 1070 -43.35 3.17 -40.02
CA ALA A 1070 -42.67 1.96 -40.43
C ALA A 1070 -41.30 1.82 -39.76
N ALA A 1071 -40.52 2.89 -39.66
CA ALA A 1071 -39.24 2.90 -38.93
C ALA A 1071 -39.42 2.62 -37.43
N TYR A 1072 -40.50 3.11 -36.82
CA TYR A 1072 -40.86 2.79 -35.44
C TYR A 1072 -41.17 1.30 -35.26
N VAL A 1073 -42.00 0.72 -36.14
CA VAL A 1073 -42.32 -0.72 -36.14
C VAL A 1073 -41.04 -1.55 -36.29
N ASP A 1074 -40.12 -1.16 -37.18
CA ASP A 1074 -38.84 -1.85 -37.40
C ASP A 1074 -37.97 -1.86 -36.13
N ARG A 1075 -37.77 -0.70 -35.49
CA ARG A 1075 -37.01 -0.59 -34.24
C ARG A 1075 -37.61 -1.43 -33.11
N ARG A 1076 -38.94 -1.39 -32.94
CA ARG A 1076 -39.64 -2.15 -31.89
C ARG A 1076 -39.63 -3.65 -32.13
N LEU A 1077 -39.58 -4.09 -33.38
CA LEU A 1077 -39.40 -5.50 -33.70
C LEU A 1077 -38.01 -6.01 -33.28
N ASP A 1078 -36.94 -5.22 -33.46
CA ASP A 1078 -35.57 -5.64 -33.20
C ASP A 1078 -35.04 -5.41 -31.77
N ARG A 1079 -35.60 -4.45 -31.00
CA ARG A 1079 -35.21 -4.15 -29.61
C ARG A 1079 -36.39 -4.28 -28.63
N PRO A 1080 -36.81 -5.51 -28.27
CA PRO A 1080 -37.95 -5.73 -27.39
C PRO A 1080 -37.66 -5.47 -25.89
N GLU A 1081 -36.40 -5.28 -25.50
CA GLU A 1081 -35.98 -5.15 -24.10
C GLU A 1081 -36.32 -3.77 -23.48
N GLU A 1082 -36.77 -2.81 -24.29
CA GLU A 1082 -37.04 -1.43 -23.87
C GLU A 1082 -38.45 -1.21 -23.28
N VAL A 1083 -39.44 -2.11 -23.47
CA VAL A 1083 -40.84 -2.00 -22.95
C VAL A 1083 -41.47 -3.40 -22.79
N PRO A 1084 -42.29 -3.70 -21.75
CA PRO A 1084 -43.02 -4.96 -21.61
C PRO A 1084 -43.90 -5.31 -22.82
N ASP A 1085 -44.06 -6.62 -23.08
CA ASP A 1085 -44.65 -7.28 -24.27
C ASP A 1085 -45.55 -6.37 -25.14
N VAL A 1086 -44.94 -5.70 -26.13
CA VAL A 1086 -45.62 -4.77 -27.07
C VAL A 1086 -46.43 -5.52 -28.14
N ARG A 1087 -46.27 -6.85 -28.23
CA ARG A 1087 -46.94 -7.70 -29.23
C ARG A 1087 -48.48 -7.57 -29.26
N PRO A 1088 -49.21 -7.44 -28.13
CA PRO A 1088 -50.67 -7.29 -28.10
C PRO A 1088 -51.16 -5.98 -28.73
N VAL A 1089 -50.31 -4.95 -28.82
CA VAL A 1089 -50.64 -3.66 -29.47
C VAL A 1089 -50.09 -3.61 -30.89
N LEU A 1090 -48.85 -4.07 -31.09
CA LEU A 1090 -48.16 -4.02 -32.38
C LEU A 1090 -48.84 -4.92 -33.42
N ARG A 1091 -49.28 -6.12 -33.04
CA ARG A 1091 -49.90 -7.06 -33.97
C ARG A 1091 -51.25 -6.53 -34.51
N PRO A 1092 -52.23 -6.11 -33.68
CA PRO A 1092 -53.46 -5.49 -34.18
C PRO A 1092 -53.22 -4.19 -34.96
N LEU A 1093 -52.21 -3.40 -34.58
CA LEU A 1093 -51.85 -2.18 -35.30
C LEU A 1093 -51.35 -2.50 -36.71
N VAL A 1094 -50.34 -3.35 -36.85
CA VAL A 1094 -49.76 -3.68 -38.16
C VAL A 1094 -50.80 -4.39 -39.01
N THR A 1095 -51.52 -5.38 -38.48
CA THR A 1095 -52.57 -6.07 -39.25
C THR A 1095 -53.70 -5.15 -39.67
N GLY A 1096 -54.14 -4.21 -38.82
CA GLY A 1096 -55.17 -3.21 -39.16
C GLY A 1096 -54.71 -2.13 -40.14
N LEU A 1097 -53.40 -1.84 -40.23
CA LEU A 1097 -52.85 -0.95 -41.26
C LEU A 1097 -52.65 -1.69 -42.59
N LEU A 1098 -52.37 -3.00 -42.54
CA LEU A 1098 -52.32 -3.86 -43.72
C LEU A 1098 -53.72 -4.14 -44.29
N ASP A 1099 -54.72 -4.27 -43.42
CA ASP A 1099 -56.12 -4.52 -43.78
C ASP A 1099 -56.90 -3.19 -43.90
N GLY A 1100 -56.80 -2.57 -45.08
CA GLY A 1100 -57.55 -1.35 -45.41
C GLY A 1100 -56.83 -0.01 -45.18
N GLY A 1101 -55.53 0.00 -44.90
CA GLY A 1101 -54.73 1.23 -44.86
C GLY A 1101 -54.35 1.78 -46.25
N PRO A 1102 -53.89 3.05 -46.34
CA PRO A 1102 -53.42 3.64 -47.60
C PRO A 1102 -52.31 2.81 -48.27
N GLU A 1103 -52.32 2.74 -49.59
CA GLU A 1103 -51.34 2.00 -50.40
C GLU A 1103 -49.89 2.32 -50.02
N ARG A 1104 -49.57 3.61 -49.81
CA ARG A 1104 -48.22 4.07 -49.40
C ARG A 1104 -47.78 3.52 -48.03
N VAL A 1105 -48.71 3.40 -47.08
CA VAL A 1105 -48.44 2.86 -45.73
C VAL A 1105 -48.18 1.37 -45.83
N ARG A 1106 -49.04 0.65 -46.56
CA ARG A 1106 -48.90 -0.79 -46.79
C ARG A 1106 -47.59 -1.11 -47.49
N ALA A 1107 -47.18 -0.32 -48.49
CA ALA A 1107 -45.90 -0.47 -49.19
C ALA A 1107 -44.70 -0.25 -48.26
N THR A 1108 -44.74 0.77 -47.40
CA THR A 1108 -43.63 1.06 -46.46
C THR A 1108 -43.51 -0.03 -45.38
N LEU A 1109 -44.65 -0.51 -44.85
CA LEU A 1109 -44.68 -1.63 -43.91
C LEU A 1109 -44.23 -2.94 -44.58
N ALA A 1110 -44.60 -3.16 -45.84
CA ALA A 1110 -44.16 -4.33 -46.61
C ALA A 1110 -42.64 -4.39 -46.76
N ALA A 1111 -41.98 -3.25 -46.96
CA ALA A 1111 -40.52 -3.17 -46.97
C ALA A 1111 -39.91 -3.55 -45.60
N VAL A 1112 -40.43 -2.98 -44.51
CA VAL A 1112 -39.95 -3.24 -43.13
C VAL A 1112 -40.16 -4.70 -42.70
N LEU A 1113 -41.37 -5.24 -42.90
CA LEU A 1113 -41.70 -6.63 -42.53
C LEU A 1113 -40.90 -7.65 -43.34
N THR A 1114 -40.44 -7.25 -44.52
CA THR A 1114 -39.66 -8.10 -45.39
C THR A 1114 -38.17 -8.00 -45.12
N ALA A 1115 -37.64 -6.85 -44.66
CA ALA A 1115 -36.23 -6.62 -44.35
C ALA A 1115 -35.62 -7.62 -43.32
N PRO A 1116 -34.30 -7.87 -43.38
CA PRO A 1116 -33.64 -8.79 -42.45
C PRO A 1116 -33.64 -8.21 -41.03
N GLY A 1117 -34.38 -8.83 -40.12
CA GLY A 1117 -34.43 -8.46 -38.70
C GLY A 1117 -33.47 -9.28 -37.81
N ALA A 1118 -33.25 -8.80 -36.59
CA ALA A 1118 -32.50 -9.50 -35.55
C ALA A 1118 -33.09 -10.91 -35.29
N PRO A 1119 -32.31 -11.92 -34.85
CA PRO A 1119 -32.80 -13.30 -34.69
C PRO A 1119 -34.08 -13.45 -33.87
N ARG A 1120 -34.27 -12.60 -32.83
CA ARG A 1120 -35.45 -12.59 -31.96
C ARG A 1120 -36.72 -12.04 -32.62
N SER A 1121 -36.61 -11.18 -33.65
CA SER A 1121 -37.74 -10.54 -34.32
C SER A 1121 -38.35 -11.38 -35.47
N ARG A 1122 -37.63 -12.42 -35.91
CA ARG A 1122 -37.97 -13.25 -37.07
C ARG A 1122 -39.34 -13.95 -37.00
N PRO A 1123 -39.79 -14.52 -35.85
CA PRO A 1123 -41.09 -15.21 -35.79
C PRO A 1123 -42.27 -14.27 -36.05
N LEU A 1124 -42.26 -13.08 -35.43
CA LEU A 1124 -43.33 -12.09 -35.56
C LEU A 1124 -43.30 -11.41 -36.95
N ARG A 1125 -42.12 -11.09 -37.48
CA ARG A 1125 -41.97 -10.62 -38.88
C ARG A 1125 -42.52 -11.65 -39.87
N THR A 1126 -42.26 -12.93 -39.66
CA THR A 1126 -42.76 -14.01 -40.52
C THR A 1126 -44.29 -14.13 -40.46
N GLU A 1127 -44.87 -14.05 -39.26
CA GLU A 1127 -46.32 -14.05 -39.06
C GLU A 1127 -47.01 -12.87 -39.79
N LEU A 1128 -46.53 -11.65 -39.58
CA LEU A 1128 -47.09 -10.43 -40.17
C LEU A 1128 -46.87 -10.36 -41.69
N ARG A 1129 -45.73 -10.86 -42.18
CA ARG A 1129 -45.47 -10.99 -43.62
C ARG A 1129 -46.38 -12.02 -44.28
N ALA A 1130 -46.65 -13.13 -43.60
CA ALA A 1130 -47.62 -14.10 -44.10
C ALA A 1130 -49.02 -13.49 -44.19
N PHE A 1131 -49.42 -12.68 -43.20
CA PHE A 1131 -50.67 -11.92 -43.23
C PHE A 1131 -50.71 -10.95 -44.42
N LEU A 1132 -49.67 -10.13 -44.63
CA LEU A 1132 -49.52 -9.24 -45.79
C LEU A 1132 -49.72 -9.99 -47.10
N LEU A 1133 -48.92 -11.02 -47.37
CA LEU A 1133 -48.94 -11.75 -48.64
C LEU A 1133 -50.24 -12.52 -48.90
N THR A 1134 -51.09 -12.70 -47.89
CA THR A 1134 -52.39 -13.38 -48.03
C THR A 1134 -53.50 -12.41 -48.41
N HIS A 1135 -53.43 -11.16 -47.94
CA HIS A 1135 -54.50 -10.17 -48.11
C HIS A 1135 -54.17 -9.09 -49.16
N GLU A 1136 -52.91 -9.00 -49.61
CA GLU A 1136 -52.46 -7.94 -50.51
C GLU A 1136 -52.68 -8.26 -52.01
N SER A 1137 -53.24 -7.30 -52.73
CA SER A 1137 -53.48 -7.36 -54.18
C SER A 1137 -52.85 -6.22 -54.96
N GLU A 1138 -52.39 -5.15 -54.29
CA GLU A 1138 -51.83 -3.97 -54.95
C GLU A 1138 -50.40 -4.19 -55.44
N PRO A 1139 -50.10 -3.98 -56.74
CA PRO A 1139 -48.78 -4.25 -57.29
C PRO A 1139 -47.64 -3.41 -56.70
N SER A 1140 -47.91 -2.18 -56.23
CA SER A 1140 -46.90 -1.30 -55.62
C SER A 1140 -46.42 -1.82 -54.26
N VAL A 1141 -47.32 -2.36 -53.44
CA VAL A 1141 -47.01 -2.94 -52.12
C VAL A 1141 -46.19 -4.21 -52.26
N LEU A 1142 -46.60 -5.09 -53.18
CA LEU A 1142 -45.87 -6.31 -53.50
C LEU A 1142 -44.49 -6.01 -54.12
N SER A 1143 -44.38 -4.92 -54.90
CA SER A 1143 -43.09 -4.45 -55.41
C SER A 1143 -42.17 -3.96 -54.29
N ALA A 1144 -42.68 -3.25 -53.28
CA ALA A 1144 -41.87 -2.85 -52.12
C ALA A 1144 -41.35 -4.05 -51.31
N ALA A 1145 -42.19 -5.09 -51.13
CA ALA A 1145 -41.75 -6.36 -50.52
C ALA A 1145 -40.65 -7.05 -51.34
N LEU A 1146 -40.77 -7.05 -52.68
CA LEU A 1146 -39.75 -7.62 -53.57
C LEU A 1146 -38.38 -6.95 -53.40
N HIS A 1147 -38.36 -5.61 -53.38
CA HIS A 1147 -37.11 -4.85 -53.26
C HIS A 1147 -36.46 -5.04 -51.88
N ALA A 1148 -37.24 -5.25 -50.82
CA ALA A 1148 -36.71 -5.57 -49.49
C ALA A 1148 -36.25 -7.03 -49.34
N ALA A 1149 -36.82 -7.97 -50.10
CA ALA A 1149 -36.45 -9.39 -50.06
C ALA A 1149 -35.13 -9.67 -50.80
N ALA A 1150 -34.90 -9.02 -51.93
CA ALA A 1150 -33.80 -9.35 -52.86
C ALA A 1150 -32.38 -9.22 -52.28
N PRO A 1151 -32.04 -8.23 -51.44
CA PRO A 1151 -30.71 -8.12 -50.82
C PRO A 1151 -30.38 -9.20 -49.79
N GLN A 1152 -31.36 -10.01 -49.36
CA GLN A 1152 -31.16 -11.01 -48.32
C GLN A 1152 -30.50 -12.28 -48.86
N GLU A 1153 -29.82 -13.01 -47.98
CA GLU A 1153 -29.18 -14.28 -48.28
C GLU A 1153 -29.87 -15.46 -47.55
N GLY A 1154 -29.89 -16.63 -48.20
CA GLY A 1154 -30.44 -17.86 -47.64
C GLY A 1154 -31.52 -18.52 -48.51
N PRO A 1155 -31.85 -19.80 -48.23
CA PRO A 1155 -32.72 -20.61 -49.08
C PRO A 1155 -34.18 -20.11 -49.14
N HIS A 1156 -34.64 -19.45 -48.08
CA HIS A 1156 -36.01 -18.92 -47.96
C HIS A 1156 -36.30 -17.72 -48.89
N VAL A 1157 -35.27 -17.06 -49.41
CA VAL A 1157 -35.42 -15.87 -50.28
C VAL A 1157 -36.01 -16.27 -51.64
N ARG A 1158 -35.61 -17.43 -52.16
CA ARG A 1158 -36.13 -18.00 -53.41
C ARG A 1158 -37.65 -18.15 -53.37
N ASP A 1159 -38.15 -18.80 -52.32
CA ASP A 1159 -39.58 -19.05 -52.12
C ASP A 1159 -40.36 -17.75 -51.93
N LEU A 1160 -39.78 -16.78 -51.22
CA LEU A 1160 -40.39 -15.48 -50.98
C LEU A 1160 -40.52 -14.66 -52.27
N VAL A 1161 -39.44 -14.56 -53.07
CA VAL A 1161 -39.44 -13.85 -54.36
C VAL A 1161 -40.41 -14.51 -55.33
N ARG A 1162 -40.44 -15.84 -55.40
CA ARG A 1162 -41.40 -16.60 -56.22
C ARG A 1162 -42.84 -16.32 -55.80
N ARG A 1163 -43.12 -16.38 -54.49
CA ARG A 1163 -44.46 -16.12 -53.95
C ARG A 1163 -44.94 -14.70 -54.24
N ILE A 1164 -44.07 -13.70 -54.10
CA ILE A 1164 -44.39 -12.30 -54.45
C ILE A 1164 -44.66 -12.17 -55.96
N GLY A 1165 -43.85 -12.81 -56.80
CA GLY A 1165 -44.06 -12.78 -58.25
C GLY A 1165 -45.37 -13.44 -58.69
N LEU A 1166 -45.74 -14.58 -58.09
CA LEU A 1166 -47.03 -15.25 -58.36
C LEU A 1166 -48.24 -14.35 -58.01
N LEU A 1167 -48.10 -13.48 -57.00
CA LEU A 1167 -49.12 -12.50 -56.66
C LEU A 1167 -49.15 -11.34 -57.67
N LEU A 1168 -47.99 -10.85 -58.09
CA LEU A 1168 -47.86 -9.74 -59.04
C LEU A 1168 -48.37 -10.09 -60.45
N VAL A 1169 -48.13 -11.30 -60.94
CA VAL A 1169 -48.51 -11.71 -62.31
C VAL A 1169 -50.02 -11.93 -62.50
N ARG A 1170 -50.80 -11.88 -61.42
CA ARG A 1170 -52.28 -11.90 -61.49
C ARG A 1170 -52.86 -10.74 -62.29
N THR A 1171 -52.09 -9.66 -62.49
CA THR A 1171 -52.47 -8.51 -63.31
C THR A 1171 -51.39 -8.23 -64.37
N PRO A 1172 -51.74 -7.75 -65.58
CA PRO A 1172 -50.76 -7.36 -66.59
C PRO A 1172 -49.79 -6.26 -66.10
N GLU A 1173 -50.31 -5.32 -65.30
CA GLU A 1173 -49.53 -4.24 -64.71
C GLU A 1173 -48.53 -4.75 -63.66
N GLY A 1174 -48.95 -5.70 -62.82
CA GLY A 1174 -48.08 -6.35 -61.85
C GLY A 1174 -47.02 -7.25 -62.50
N ALA A 1175 -47.35 -7.97 -63.57
CA ALA A 1175 -46.37 -8.70 -64.36
C ALA A 1175 -45.26 -7.78 -64.91
N ALA A 1176 -45.65 -6.63 -65.49
CA ALA A 1176 -44.70 -5.63 -66.00
C ALA A 1176 -43.88 -4.94 -64.89
N ARG A 1177 -44.42 -4.82 -63.67
CA ARG A 1177 -43.66 -4.33 -62.50
C ARG A 1177 -42.70 -5.36 -61.93
N PHE A 1178 -43.09 -6.64 -61.88
CA PHE A 1178 -42.23 -7.72 -61.44
C PHE A 1178 -41.03 -7.88 -62.39
N ASP A 1179 -41.30 -7.92 -63.70
CA ASP A 1179 -40.26 -8.00 -64.72
C ASP A 1179 -39.27 -6.84 -64.63
N ARG A 1180 -39.76 -5.59 -64.53
CA ARG A 1180 -38.89 -4.42 -64.35
C ARG A 1180 -38.12 -4.46 -63.04
N GLY A 1181 -38.77 -4.82 -61.93
CA GLY A 1181 -38.14 -4.88 -60.61
C GLY A 1181 -37.05 -5.94 -60.54
N VAL A 1182 -37.27 -7.13 -61.09
CA VAL A 1182 -36.25 -8.19 -61.15
C VAL A 1182 -35.02 -7.74 -61.95
N VAL A 1183 -35.21 -7.09 -63.10
CA VAL A 1183 -34.09 -6.53 -63.89
C VAL A 1183 -33.35 -5.45 -63.11
N ASP A 1184 -34.09 -4.54 -62.47
CA ASP A 1184 -33.50 -3.41 -61.75
C ASP A 1184 -32.69 -3.86 -60.54
N LEU A 1185 -33.23 -4.81 -59.76
CA LEU A 1185 -32.53 -5.46 -58.66
C LEU A 1185 -31.31 -6.25 -59.16
N GLY A 1186 -31.39 -6.88 -60.34
CA GLY A 1186 -30.26 -7.57 -60.97
C GLY A 1186 -29.09 -6.64 -61.32
N ARG A 1187 -29.35 -5.34 -61.53
CA ARG A 1187 -28.31 -4.33 -61.79
C ARG A 1187 -27.71 -3.76 -60.51
N HIS A 1188 -28.53 -3.53 -59.49
CA HIS A 1188 -28.15 -2.73 -58.33
C HIS A 1188 -27.85 -3.55 -57.07
N VAL A 1189 -28.31 -4.80 -56.98
CA VAL A 1189 -28.06 -5.68 -55.83
C VAL A 1189 -26.96 -6.71 -56.19
N PRO A 1190 -25.79 -6.65 -55.52
CA PRO A 1190 -24.69 -7.58 -55.78
C PRO A 1190 -25.12 -9.05 -55.70
N GLY A 1191 -24.76 -9.85 -56.69
CA GLY A 1191 -25.04 -11.29 -56.73
C GLY A 1191 -26.51 -11.69 -56.94
N PHE A 1192 -27.45 -10.75 -57.03
CA PHE A 1192 -28.87 -11.09 -57.23
C PHE A 1192 -29.16 -11.64 -58.64
N ALA A 1193 -28.60 -11.05 -59.69
CA ALA A 1193 -28.77 -11.55 -61.06
C ALA A 1193 -28.28 -13.00 -61.22
N ALA A 1194 -27.13 -13.33 -60.62
CA ALA A 1194 -26.57 -14.69 -60.64
C ALA A 1194 -27.49 -15.70 -59.92
N ARG A 1195 -28.05 -15.33 -58.76
CA ARG A 1195 -29.02 -16.17 -58.03
C ARG A 1195 -30.32 -16.37 -58.80
N MET A 1196 -30.87 -15.31 -59.40
CA MET A 1196 -32.07 -15.39 -60.23
C MET A 1196 -31.84 -16.27 -61.48
N ALA A 1197 -30.68 -16.16 -62.14
CA ALA A 1197 -30.30 -17.01 -63.27
C ALA A 1197 -30.17 -18.49 -62.87
N ALA A 1198 -29.61 -18.77 -61.69
CA ALA A 1198 -29.54 -20.13 -61.14
C ALA A 1198 -30.95 -20.69 -60.90
N TRP A 1199 -31.84 -19.94 -60.24
CA TRP A 1199 -33.22 -20.40 -59.98
C TRP A 1199 -34.03 -20.64 -61.26
N LEU A 1200 -33.85 -19.80 -62.28
CA LEU A 1200 -34.46 -19.95 -63.62
C LEU A 1200 -33.95 -21.19 -64.38
N THR A 1201 -32.75 -21.68 -64.04
CA THR A 1201 -32.11 -22.87 -64.64
C THR A 1201 -32.48 -24.14 -63.89
N GLU A 1202 -32.52 -24.09 -62.56
CA GLU A 1202 -32.85 -25.22 -61.69
C GLU A 1202 -34.31 -25.66 -61.84
N GLU A 1203 -35.27 -24.71 -61.92
CA GLU A 1203 -36.72 -25.02 -62.07
C GLU A 1203 -37.40 -24.16 -63.16
N PRO A 1204 -37.08 -24.40 -64.45
CA PRO A 1204 -37.53 -23.52 -65.54
C PRO A 1204 -39.06 -23.41 -65.66
N GLN A 1205 -39.77 -24.50 -65.35
CA GLN A 1205 -41.24 -24.56 -65.45
C GLN A 1205 -41.93 -23.72 -64.37
N GLU A 1206 -41.34 -23.61 -63.19
CA GLU A 1206 -41.94 -22.89 -62.06
C GLU A 1206 -41.77 -21.36 -62.18
N TRP A 1207 -40.67 -20.91 -62.78
CA TRP A 1207 -40.37 -19.50 -62.98
C TRP A 1207 -40.88 -18.93 -64.30
N ALA A 1208 -41.10 -19.76 -65.33
CA ALA A 1208 -41.71 -19.33 -66.59
C ALA A 1208 -43.14 -18.79 -66.43
N ALA A 1209 -43.83 -19.21 -65.36
CA ALA A 1209 -45.15 -18.68 -64.99
C ALA A 1209 -45.10 -17.24 -64.46
N VAL A 1210 -43.91 -16.72 -64.13
CA VAL A 1210 -43.75 -15.49 -63.35
C VAL A 1210 -42.81 -14.46 -64.00
N VAL A 1211 -41.78 -14.92 -64.72
CA VAL A 1211 -40.78 -14.07 -65.37
C VAL A 1211 -40.98 -14.10 -66.89
N GLY A 1212 -41.10 -12.92 -67.50
CA GLY A 1212 -41.24 -12.79 -68.94
C GLY A 1212 -39.97 -13.23 -69.71
N PRO A 1213 -40.11 -13.72 -70.96
CA PRO A 1213 -38.96 -14.18 -71.77
C PRO A 1213 -37.89 -13.10 -72.01
N GLY A 1214 -38.30 -11.83 -72.11
CA GLY A 1214 -37.38 -10.70 -72.28
C GLY A 1214 -36.58 -10.38 -71.01
N THR A 1215 -37.22 -10.47 -69.84
CA THR A 1215 -36.56 -10.33 -68.53
C THR A 1215 -35.56 -11.45 -68.28
N ARG A 1216 -35.94 -12.69 -68.60
CA ARG A 1216 -35.05 -13.86 -68.49
C ARG A 1216 -33.73 -13.64 -69.22
N ARG A 1217 -33.79 -13.22 -70.49
CA ARG A 1217 -32.58 -12.89 -71.29
C ARG A 1217 -31.76 -11.76 -70.66
N MET A 1218 -32.42 -10.72 -70.14
CA MET A 1218 -31.73 -9.60 -69.50
C MET A 1218 -31.01 -10.03 -68.22
N ILE A 1219 -31.60 -10.92 -67.42
CA ILE A 1219 -30.99 -11.46 -66.20
C ILE A 1219 -29.82 -12.40 -66.52
N GLU A 1220 -29.97 -13.29 -67.51
CA GLU A 1220 -28.88 -14.15 -67.99
C GLU A 1220 -27.68 -13.31 -68.45
N ASN A 1221 -27.93 -12.20 -69.15
CA ASN A 1221 -26.89 -11.25 -69.56
C ASN A 1221 -26.22 -10.53 -68.37
N LEU A 1222 -27.01 -10.06 -67.39
CA LEU A 1222 -26.48 -9.38 -66.20
C LEU A 1222 -25.73 -10.32 -65.25
N ALA A 1223 -26.08 -11.61 -65.22
CA ALA A 1223 -25.40 -12.65 -64.45
C ALA A 1223 -24.07 -13.12 -65.07
N GLY A 1224 -23.75 -12.69 -66.29
CA GLY A 1224 -22.55 -13.12 -67.03
C GLY A 1224 -22.62 -14.56 -67.54
N VAL A 1225 -23.80 -15.22 -67.49
CA VAL A 1225 -23.98 -16.58 -67.95
C VAL A 1225 -24.28 -16.56 -69.44
N ARG A 1226 -23.29 -16.89 -70.28
CA ARG A 1226 -23.53 -17.18 -71.71
C ARG A 1226 -24.43 -18.41 -71.81
N VAL A 1227 -25.61 -18.25 -72.40
CA VAL A 1227 -26.46 -19.34 -72.86
C VAL A 1227 -25.64 -20.20 -73.86
N PRO A 1228 -25.47 -21.52 -73.65
CA PRO A 1228 -25.07 -22.40 -74.74
C PRO A 1228 -26.26 -22.51 -75.69
N ALA A 1229 -25.99 -22.30 -76.99
CA ALA A 1229 -26.95 -22.21 -78.08
C ALA A 1229 -28.02 -23.32 -78.10
#